data_AF-A0A953CER8-F1
#
_entry.id   AF-A0A953CER8-F1
#
_cell.length_a   1.000
_cell.length_b   1.000
_cell.length_c   1.000
_cell.angle_alpha   90.00
_cell.angle_beta   90.00
_cell.angle_gamma   90.00
#
_symmetry.space_group_name_H-M   'P 1'
#
loop_
_entity.id
_entity.type
_entity.pdbx_description
1 polymer ?
#
loop_
_entity_poly.entity_id
_entity_poly.type
_entity_poly.pdbx_seq_one_letter_code
_entity_poly.pdbx_strand_id
1 'polypeptide(L)'
;MPTAADSSLARLLHALGAGAARQDGAGLDPTTRAIAPATRTAPLNPENVPKLLKDAPQWVAHRAKKPIDPKTGRAADVSNAATWGTFDEAIARVQSGKADGVGYVFTEDDGLVFIDLDHVISEDGAVALWAQPLVDAALRSRAFVEVSPSGSGLHIIVRGAKPLAWSRRSMASAQGEAIGAIEVYDRKRYATVTGRLIDGASTAMADGAAILDEARRLGEQGAIASNRGASALADSSHGNGFSSSHVGALSSGVFDAADGRIKPRTPPVAVELELAPRASIEQRKLLDALAYVDANPYESWLGGVHAIAGALGVGTEEERLALAIAWSRTAPEKYDGEEAVEKAFNSHQARPGAITSASIYKAARAAGWRWDDRTEAAALLDDAGDTLQVRRATIGEFVLIVGFGSTRRPIVQFVPSEAGERAVFGAMVRAGVKKPTMATARGHLDKLLAAAVELPPIDVHIRVAQVEGAVIHDLGTDDGLAVITRPGSVSVAPAPQAARFVIGDANGRLPPPALDEVPDVESGVRVLHEEYAFAGVPESVWPLLTAWLAATLQPDLVTPILELSGPPGSGKTILAAQLQQLIDPGAIAGIRSASLRPEDIAAAAASFYTIGFDNVSRLNADESDLLCKVTTGATLIYRRLYAQREAVALSIKRPVIITSVTPVLVRSDAADRAIVVELPPRRLRTDEREVNARFEATRPRALAAIHRVLAAALSCMDQVSASSSHRLAGFVRLGRAIFLALGHAASDFDLVMDEMKRRQAAGALDAGSLGGAVLEVVRAHAQRAAEGDFKPPTRQNLRAQASERSTLAIRAEGRCAVFLTSEALRQELIVPVAGLANHGVDCEFPRTARRLWDELRRLTPVLGAIGVALQIGEYGQRQKCAVFTIDATLGGDE
;
A
#
# COMPACT_ATOMS: atom_id res chain seq x y z
N MET A 1 -28.34 41.01 -26.92
CA MET A 1 -28.43 39.55 -26.68
C MET A 1 -27.12 39.13 -26.04
N PRO A 2 -27.08 38.64 -24.79
CA PRO A 2 -25.83 38.25 -24.17
C PRO A 2 -25.39 36.86 -24.65
N THR A 3 -24.08 36.71 -24.82
CA THR A 3 -23.34 35.58 -25.40
C THR A 3 -23.26 34.38 -24.46
N ALA A 4 -23.29 33.17 -25.03
CA ALA A 4 -23.42 31.89 -24.32
C ALA A 4 -22.35 31.58 -23.23
N ALA A 5 -21.20 32.26 -23.20
CA ALA A 5 -20.10 32.01 -22.28
C ALA A 5 -20.37 32.43 -20.80
N ASP A 6 -21.18 33.46 -20.56
CA ASP A 6 -21.51 33.92 -19.19
C ASP A 6 -22.49 32.96 -18.47
N SER A 7 -23.18 32.10 -19.22
CA SER A 7 -24.24 31.24 -18.68
C SER A 7 -23.72 29.91 -18.13
N SER A 8 -22.54 29.46 -18.54
CA SER A 8 -21.94 28.19 -18.12
C SER A 8 -21.22 28.31 -16.78
N LEU A 9 -20.45 29.38 -16.56
CA LEU A 9 -19.80 29.65 -15.27
C LEU A 9 -20.84 29.94 -14.16
N ALA A 10 -21.87 30.72 -14.45
CA ALA A 10 -22.95 30.97 -13.50
C ALA A 10 -23.73 29.70 -13.13
N ARG A 11 -23.97 28.80 -14.10
CA ARG A 11 -24.55 27.46 -13.84
C ARG A 11 -23.59 26.56 -13.06
N LEU A 12 -22.29 26.66 -13.31
CA LEU A 12 -21.26 25.91 -12.61
C LEU A 12 -21.16 26.33 -11.14
N LEU A 13 -21.16 27.64 -10.85
CA LEU A 13 -21.20 28.19 -9.49
C LEU A 13 -22.53 27.93 -8.77
N HIS A 14 -23.66 27.99 -9.47
CA HIS A 14 -24.99 27.73 -8.91
C HIS A 14 -25.27 26.24 -8.64
N ALA A 15 -24.84 25.32 -9.50
CA ALA A 15 -24.99 23.87 -9.30
C ALA A 15 -24.11 23.35 -8.16
N LEU A 16 -22.97 24.00 -7.98
CA LEU A 16 -22.14 23.86 -6.80
C LEU A 16 -22.94 24.34 -5.54
N GLY A 17 -23.72 25.42 -5.61
CA GLY A 17 -24.47 25.99 -4.47
C GLY A 17 -25.66 25.18 -3.90
N ALA A 18 -26.28 24.26 -4.64
CA ALA A 18 -27.55 23.61 -4.23
C ALA A 18 -27.40 22.12 -3.86
N GLY A 19 -27.16 21.83 -2.57
CA GLY A 19 -27.12 20.47 -1.99
C GLY A 19 -27.96 20.39 -0.70
N ALA A 20 -28.96 19.51 -0.69
CA ALA A 20 -30.17 19.57 0.13
C ALA A 20 -30.05 19.28 1.63
N ALA A 21 -30.96 19.90 2.38
CA ALA A 21 -31.27 19.66 3.79
C ALA A 21 -31.63 18.19 4.09
N ARG A 22 -31.21 17.73 5.28
CA ARG A 22 -31.42 16.37 5.82
C ARG A 22 -32.90 16.07 6.07
N GLN A 23 -33.35 14.86 5.71
CA GLN A 23 -34.47 14.18 6.33
C GLN A 23 -34.06 12.75 6.67
N ASP A 24 -34.17 12.42 7.96
CA ASP A 24 -33.84 11.13 8.54
C ASP A 24 -34.96 10.09 8.29
N GLY A 25 -34.56 8.84 8.03
CA GLY A 25 -35.48 7.70 7.94
C GLY A 25 -34.87 6.49 7.24
N ALA A 26 -34.07 5.69 7.96
CA ALA A 26 -33.48 4.45 7.45
C ALA A 26 -34.43 3.25 7.58
N GLY A 27 -34.56 2.45 6.52
CA GLY A 27 -35.16 1.11 6.53
C GLY A 27 -34.11 0.04 6.19
N LEU A 28 -34.05 -1.03 6.99
CA LEU A 28 -33.11 -2.16 6.89
C LEU A 28 -33.54 -3.20 5.82
N ASP A 29 -32.55 -3.91 5.25
CA ASP A 29 -32.69 -5.05 4.32
C ASP A 29 -33.32 -6.28 5.04
N PRO A 30 -34.35 -6.96 4.48
CA PRO A 30 -35.11 -8.01 5.17
C PRO A 30 -34.38 -9.34 5.45
N THR A 31 -33.15 -9.54 4.94
CA THR A 31 -32.49 -10.86 4.95
C THR A 31 -31.44 -11.05 6.05
N THR A 32 -31.05 -9.99 6.75
CA THR A 32 -29.96 -10.03 7.72
C THR A 32 -30.51 -10.01 9.15
N ARG A 33 -30.06 -10.95 10.00
CA ARG A 33 -30.46 -11.00 11.41
C ARG A 33 -29.90 -9.80 12.17
N ALA A 34 -30.77 -9.01 12.78
CA ALA A 34 -30.40 -7.85 13.60
C ALA A 34 -30.49 -8.18 15.10
N ILE A 35 -29.47 -7.80 15.86
CA ILE A 35 -29.41 -7.87 17.31
C ILE A 35 -29.80 -6.51 17.88
N ALA A 36 -30.81 -6.51 18.76
CA ALA A 36 -31.31 -5.29 19.36
C ALA A 36 -30.20 -4.48 20.08
N PRO A 37 -30.15 -3.14 19.91
CA PRO A 37 -29.14 -2.29 20.56
C PRO A 37 -29.06 -2.44 22.08
N ALA A 38 -30.19 -2.69 22.74
CA ALA A 38 -30.27 -2.93 24.18
C ALA A 38 -29.47 -4.17 24.62
N THR A 39 -29.46 -5.24 23.82
CA THR A 39 -28.73 -6.48 24.12
C THR A 39 -27.22 -6.29 24.06
N ARG A 40 -26.73 -5.35 23.22
CA ARG A 40 -25.29 -5.09 23.01
C ARG A 40 -24.65 -4.29 24.14
N THR A 41 -25.45 -3.48 24.82
CA THR A 41 -25.00 -2.56 25.88
C THR A 41 -25.47 -2.98 27.28
N ALA A 42 -26.32 -4.01 27.38
CA ALA A 42 -26.81 -4.53 28.64
C ALA A 42 -25.65 -4.91 29.58
N PRO A 43 -25.84 -4.77 30.92
CA PRO A 43 -24.89 -5.30 31.88
C PRO A 43 -24.82 -6.84 31.80
N LEU A 44 -23.80 -7.41 32.42
CA LEU A 44 -23.70 -8.86 32.59
C LEU A 44 -24.98 -9.42 33.22
N ASN A 45 -25.51 -10.50 32.63
CA ASN A 45 -26.70 -11.21 33.14
C ASN A 45 -26.31 -12.59 33.69
N PRO A 46 -26.13 -12.73 35.02
CA PRO A 46 -25.70 -13.97 35.64
C PRO A 46 -26.71 -15.11 35.47
N GLU A 47 -28.01 -14.82 35.40
CA GLU A 47 -29.07 -15.83 35.34
C GLU A 47 -29.00 -16.67 34.06
N ASN A 48 -28.66 -16.02 32.95
CA ASN A 48 -28.54 -16.63 31.64
C ASN A 48 -27.27 -17.47 31.43
N VAL A 49 -26.32 -17.45 32.37
CA VAL A 49 -25.12 -18.29 32.26
C VAL A 49 -25.51 -19.77 32.47
N PRO A 50 -25.07 -20.70 31.58
CA PRO A 50 -25.40 -22.11 31.65
C PRO A 50 -25.05 -22.73 33.00
N LYS A 51 -25.98 -23.50 33.58
CA LYS A 51 -25.77 -24.20 34.86
C LYS A 51 -24.54 -25.08 34.84
N LEU A 52 -24.28 -25.76 33.71
CA LEU A 52 -23.08 -26.60 33.54
C LEU A 52 -21.78 -25.83 33.82
N LEU A 53 -21.68 -24.58 33.36
CA LEU A 53 -20.50 -23.74 33.59
C LEU A 53 -20.47 -23.25 35.05
N LYS A 54 -21.62 -22.85 35.61
CA LYS A 54 -21.71 -22.37 36.99
C LYS A 54 -21.24 -23.41 38.02
N ASP A 55 -21.55 -24.68 37.76
CA ASP A 55 -21.25 -25.79 38.67
C ASP A 55 -19.74 -26.14 38.71
N ALA A 56 -18.92 -25.64 37.78
CA ALA A 56 -17.49 -25.92 37.71
C ALA A 56 -16.63 -24.83 38.40
N PRO A 57 -15.57 -25.18 39.16
CA PRO A 57 -14.69 -24.22 39.83
C PRO A 57 -13.61 -23.65 38.90
N GLN A 58 -13.99 -23.25 37.68
CA GLN A 58 -13.10 -22.76 36.62
C GLN A 58 -13.31 -21.28 36.30
N TRP A 59 -13.83 -20.51 37.26
CA TRP A 59 -14.17 -19.11 37.07
C TRP A 59 -13.05 -18.17 37.50
N VAL A 60 -12.89 -17.12 36.70
CA VAL A 60 -12.06 -15.95 37.02
C VAL A 60 -12.93 -14.69 36.94
N ALA A 61 -12.52 -13.63 37.63
CA ALA A 61 -13.02 -12.29 37.32
C ALA A 61 -12.06 -11.62 36.31
N HIS A 62 -12.45 -10.51 35.70
CA HIS A 62 -11.53 -9.76 34.83
C HIS A 62 -11.57 -8.26 35.04
N ARG A 63 -10.44 -7.60 34.79
CA ARG A 63 -10.34 -6.13 34.70
C ARG A 63 -9.60 -5.73 33.44
N ALA A 64 -10.16 -4.84 32.63
CA ALA A 64 -9.67 -4.50 31.30
C ALA A 64 -9.34 -5.75 30.46
N LYS A 65 -10.22 -6.77 30.52
CA LYS A 65 -10.06 -8.10 29.89
C LYS A 65 -8.80 -8.88 30.31
N LYS A 66 -8.22 -8.60 31.48
CA LYS A 66 -7.16 -9.41 32.08
C LYS A 66 -7.73 -10.28 33.21
N PRO A 67 -7.46 -11.59 33.24
CA PRO A 67 -8.03 -12.50 34.23
C PRO A 67 -7.40 -12.23 35.60
N ILE A 68 -8.24 -12.17 36.62
CA ILE A 68 -7.86 -12.00 38.02
C ILE A 68 -8.53 -13.07 38.87
N ASP A 69 -7.81 -13.51 39.89
CA ASP A 69 -8.30 -14.46 40.88
C ASP A 69 -9.52 -13.84 41.59
N PRO A 70 -10.69 -14.50 41.56
CA PRO A 70 -11.91 -13.93 42.11
C PRO A 70 -11.82 -13.74 43.63
N LYS A 71 -11.01 -14.55 44.33
CA LYS A 71 -10.80 -14.49 45.78
C LYS A 71 -9.85 -13.36 46.13
N THR A 72 -8.65 -13.37 45.55
CA THR A 72 -7.55 -12.48 45.97
C THR A 72 -7.47 -11.17 45.18
N GLY A 73 -7.94 -11.16 43.92
CA GLY A 73 -7.80 -10.03 42.99
C GLY A 73 -6.45 -9.89 42.31
N ARG A 74 -5.54 -10.83 42.54
CA ARG A 74 -4.25 -10.90 41.84
C ARG A 74 -4.47 -11.45 40.44
N ALA A 75 -3.47 -11.36 39.57
CA ALA A 75 -3.55 -11.96 38.24
C ALA A 75 -3.82 -13.48 38.36
N ALA A 76 -4.81 -13.97 37.61
CA ALA A 76 -5.08 -15.40 37.50
C ALA A 76 -4.29 -15.98 36.33
N ASP A 77 -3.75 -17.18 36.52
CA ASP A 77 -3.03 -17.92 35.49
C ASP A 77 -3.95 -19.00 34.94
N VAL A 78 -4.21 -18.95 33.63
CA VAL A 78 -5.10 -19.87 32.90
C VAL A 78 -4.60 -21.32 32.86
N SER A 79 -3.40 -21.60 33.37
CA SER A 79 -2.85 -22.94 33.54
C SER A 79 -2.81 -23.41 35.01
N ASN A 80 -3.16 -22.55 35.97
CA ASN A 80 -3.09 -22.84 37.40
C ASN A 80 -4.46 -22.75 38.08
N ALA A 81 -5.08 -23.91 38.32
CA ALA A 81 -6.39 -24.04 38.95
C ALA A 81 -6.51 -23.40 40.34
N ALA A 82 -5.40 -23.25 41.08
CA ALA A 82 -5.43 -22.59 42.39
C ALA A 82 -5.81 -21.10 42.31
N THR A 83 -5.58 -20.48 41.14
CA THR A 83 -5.89 -19.07 40.88
C THR A 83 -7.31 -18.84 40.35
N TRP A 84 -8.09 -19.91 40.16
CA TRP A 84 -9.50 -19.85 39.76
C TRP A 84 -10.41 -20.03 40.99
N GLY A 85 -11.70 -19.81 40.82
CA GLY A 85 -12.70 -19.93 41.87
C GLY A 85 -14.05 -20.38 41.33
N THR A 86 -15.07 -20.23 42.16
CA THR A 86 -16.46 -20.54 41.79
C THR A 86 -17.11 -19.37 41.06
N PHE A 87 -18.23 -19.65 40.37
CA PHE A 87 -19.03 -18.59 39.73
C PHE A 87 -19.47 -17.52 40.73
N ASP A 88 -19.92 -17.94 41.92
CA ASP A 88 -20.39 -17.03 42.97
C ASP A 88 -19.27 -16.11 43.48
N GLU A 89 -18.05 -16.62 43.63
CA GLU A 89 -16.88 -15.80 44.00
C GLU A 89 -16.57 -14.75 42.93
N ALA A 90 -16.64 -15.12 41.65
CA ALA A 90 -16.39 -14.21 40.53
C ALA A 90 -17.48 -13.13 40.42
N ILE A 91 -18.75 -13.51 40.55
CA ILE A 91 -19.89 -12.59 40.52
C ILE A 91 -19.88 -11.64 41.72
N ALA A 92 -19.62 -12.15 42.94
CA ALA A 92 -19.52 -11.31 44.13
C ALA A 92 -18.43 -10.23 43.96
N ARG A 93 -17.33 -10.56 43.29
CA ARG A 93 -16.26 -9.60 42.99
C ARG A 93 -16.72 -8.51 42.02
N VAL A 94 -17.45 -8.87 40.96
CA VAL A 94 -18.04 -7.91 40.00
C VAL A 94 -19.06 -7.01 40.70
N GLN A 95 -19.98 -7.60 41.49
CA GLN A 95 -21.01 -6.86 42.24
C GLN A 95 -20.41 -5.91 43.28
N SER A 96 -19.24 -6.23 43.85
CA SER A 96 -18.51 -5.33 44.74
C SER A 96 -17.79 -4.16 44.03
N GLY A 97 -17.91 -4.05 42.70
CA GLY A 97 -17.24 -3.04 41.87
C GLY A 97 -15.73 -3.26 41.70
N LYS A 98 -15.22 -4.44 42.07
CA LYS A 98 -13.77 -4.74 42.05
C LYS A 98 -13.33 -5.43 40.74
N ALA A 99 -14.24 -5.72 39.84
CA ALA A 99 -13.98 -6.32 38.53
C ALA A 99 -15.02 -5.84 37.49
N ASP A 100 -14.67 -5.90 36.20
CA ASP A 100 -15.51 -5.43 35.10
C ASP A 100 -16.45 -6.52 34.56
N GLY A 101 -16.17 -7.78 34.88
CA GLY A 101 -16.95 -8.95 34.45
C GLY A 101 -16.30 -10.27 34.87
N VAL A 102 -16.88 -11.38 34.41
CA VAL A 102 -16.42 -12.75 34.73
C VAL A 102 -15.90 -13.46 33.48
N GLY A 103 -15.11 -14.50 33.68
CA GLY A 103 -14.66 -15.38 32.62
C GLY A 103 -14.51 -16.82 33.08
N TYR A 104 -14.53 -17.72 32.11
CA TYR A 104 -14.42 -19.17 32.31
C TYR A 104 -13.14 -19.70 31.66
N VAL A 105 -12.43 -20.58 32.35
CA VAL A 105 -11.19 -21.20 31.86
C VAL A 105 -11.49 -22.57 31.25
N PHE A 106 -11.12 -22.77 29.98
CA PHE A 106 -11.32 -24.03 29.25
C PHE A 106 -10.13 -24.97 29.40
N THR A 107 -10.41 -26.25 29.60
CA THR A 107 -9.46 -27.32 29.92
C THR A 107 -9.73 -28.57 29.10
N GLU A 108 -8.72 -29.43 28.95
CA GLU A 108 -8.84 -30.68 28.19
C GLU A 108 -9.94 -31.63 28.75
N ASP A 109 -10.29 -31.50 30.03
CA ASP A 109 -11.19 -32.41 30.75
C ASP A 109 -12.67 -31.98 30.75
N ASP A 110 -13.00 -30.76 30.33
CA ASP A 110 -14.39 -30.25 30.41
C ASP A 110 -15.26 -30.64 29.20
N GLY A 111 -14.64 -31.08 28.10
CA GLY A 111 -15.33 -31.49 26.88
C GLY A 111 -16.10 -30.35 26.20
N LEU A 112 -15.66 -29.09 26.41
CA LEU A 112 -16.27 -27.90 25.86
C LEU A 112 -15.39 -27.25 24.80
N VAL A 113 -16.04 -26.63 23.82
CA VAL A 113 -15.39 -25.80 22.81
C VAL A 113 -15.98 -24.40 22.85
N PHE A 114 -15.09 -23.42 22.91
CA PHE A 114 -15.37 -22.00 22.79
C PHE A 114 -15.07 -21.51 21.39
N ILE A 115 -16.04 -20.86 20.76
CA ILE A 115 -15.92 -20.22 19.46
C ILE A 115 -16.16 -18.72 19.65
N ASP A 116 -15.18 -17.91 19.24
CA ASP A 116 -15.21 -16.45 19.29
C ASP A 116 -15.34 -15.88 17.88
N LEU A 117 -16.31 -14.99 17.68
CA LEU A 117 -16.56 -14.29 16.43
C LEU A 117 -16.31 -12.80 16.64
N ASP A 118 -15.15 -12.33 16.18
CA ASP A 118 -14.70 -10.96 16.31
C ASP A 118 -15.34 -10.04 15.25
N HIS A 119 -15.85 -8.89 15.69
CA HIS A 119 -16.36 -7.80 14.84
C HIS A 119 -17.48 -8.22 13.88
N VAL A 120 -18.32 -9.18 14.28
CA VAL A 120 -19.42 -9.71 13.45
C VAL A 120 -20.76 -8.99 13.64
N ILE A 121 -20.87 -8.03 14.57
CA ILE A 121 -22.09 -7.23 14.77
C ILE A 121 -21.78 -5.78 14.38
N SER A 122 -22.49 -5.25 13.39
CA SER A 122 -22.36 -3.86 12.92
C SER A 122 -23.04 -2.85 13.86
N GLU A 123 -22.85 -1.56 13.60
CA GLU A 123 -23.40 -0.47 14.43
C GLU A 123 -24.94 -0.47 14.48
N ASP A 124 -25.61 -0.87 13.41
CA ASP A 124 -27.06 -1.06 13.32
C ASP A 124 -27.56 -2.40 13.90
N GLY A 125 -26.64 -3.24 14.40
CA GLY A 125 -26.93 -4.52 15.03
C GLY A 125 -27.01 -5.70 14.08
N ALA A 126 -26.79 -5.52 12.77
CA ALA A 126 -26.81 -6.61 11.81
C ALA A 126 -25.63 -7.58 12.03
N VAL A 127 -25.89 -8.89 11.93
CA VAL A 127 -24.85 -9.93 11.99
C VAL A 127 -24.21 -10.08 10.60
N ALA A 128 -22.89 -10.08 10.54
CA ALA A 128 -22.10 -10.23 9.32
C ALA A 128 -22.53 -11.48 8.54
N LEU A 129 -22.75 -11.32 7.22
CA LEU A 129 -23.28 -12.37 6.35
C LEU A 129 -22.42 -13.65 6.35
N TRP A 130 -21.10 -13.52 6.47
CA TRP A 130 -20.20 -14.68 6.53
C TRP A 130 -20.39 -15.53 7.80
N ALA A 131 -20.80 -14.90 8.91
CA ALA A 131 -20.99 -15.57 10.20
C ALA A 131 -22.40 -16.18 10.33
N GLN A 132 -23.35 -15.76 9.49
CA GLN A 132 -24.76 -16.14 9.58
C GLN A 132 -25.00 -17.66 9.49
N PRO A 133 -24.35 -18.44 8.62
CA PRO A 133 -24.54 -19.89 8.58
C PRO A 133 -24.17 -20.60 9.89
N LEU A 134 -23.10 -20.16 10.55
CA LEU A 134 -22.65 -20.70 11.83
C LEU A 134 -23.58 -20.28 12.97
N VAL A 135 -24.00 -19.02 13.00
CA VAL A 135 -24.97 -18.50 13.97
C VAL A 135 -26.30 -19.24 13.84
N ASP A 136 -26.79 -19.46 12.62
CA ASP A 136 -28.03 -20.18 12.37
C ASP A 136 -27.92 -21.66 12.76
N ALA A 137 -26.78 -22.30 12.51
CA ALA A 137 -26.53 -23.66 12.99
C ALA A 137 -26.55 -23.73 14.52
N ALA A 138 -25.93 -22.76 15.20
CA ALA A 138 -25.93 -22.68 16.66
C ALA A 138 -27.35 -22.52 17.23
N LEU A 139 -28.17 -21.67 16.62
CA LEU A 139 -29.55 -21.43 17.06
C LEU A 139 -30.47 -22.62 16.79
N ARG A 140 -30.35 -23.29 15.62
CA ARG A 140 -31.12 -24.51 15.32
C ARG A 140 -30.80 -25.64 16.30
N SER A 141 -29.54 -25.75 16.70
CA SER A 141 -29.09 -26.73 17.71
C SER A 141 -29.40 -26.30 19.15
N ARG A 142 -30.02 -25.13 19.36
CA ARG A 142 -30.28 -24.53 20.67
C ARG A 142 -29.02 -24.44 21.53
N ALA A 143 -27.92 -23.98 20.93
CA ALA A 143 -26.67 -23.73 21.64
C ALA A 143 -26.71 -22.41 22.43
N PHE A 144 -25.72 -22.25 23.30
CA PHE A 144 -25.48 -20.99 23.99
C PHE A 144 -24.72 -20.04 23.09
N VAL A 145 -25.34 -18.88 22.81
CA VAL A 145 -24.79 -17.81 21.99
C VAL A 145 -25.04 -16.49 22.71
N GLU A 146 -23.96 -15.76 23.01
CA GLU A 146 -24.03 -14.47 23.70
C GLU A 146 -23.28 -13.36 22.94
N VAL A 147 -23.63 -12.11 23.23
CA VAL A 147 -22.91 -10.94 22.75
C VAL A 147 -21.67 -10.69 23.62
N SER A 148 -20.48 -10.77 23.02
CA SER A 148 -19.18 -10.53 23.67
C SER A 148 -19.13 -9.17 24.40
N PRO A 149 -18.24 -8.95 25.39
CA PRO A 149 -18.20 -7.70 26.17
C PRO A 149 -18.13 -6.42 25.33
N SER A 150 -17.51 -6.48 24.15
CA SER A 150 -17.36 -5.34 23.23
C SER A 150 -18.68 -4.84 22.64
N GLY A 151 -19.72 -5.67 22.60
CA GLY A 151 -20.97 -5.37 21.90
C GLY A 151 -20.91 -5.51 20.38
N SER A 152 -19.74 -5.84 19.80
CA SER A 152 -19.52 -6.00 18.36
C SER A 152 -19.19 -7.44 17.92
N GLY A 153 -19.09 -8.39 18.85
CA GLY A 153 -18.73 -9.80 18.58
C GLY A 153 -19.66 -10.80 19.28
N LEU A 154 -19.58 -12.07 18.90
CA LEU A 154 -20.41 -13.16 19.44
C LEU A 154 -19.54 -14.29 20.01
N HIS A 155 -19.99 -14.87 21.12
CA HIS A 155 -19.41 -16.07 21.71
C HIS A 155 -20.37 -17.24 21.58
N ILE A 156 -19.86 -18.42 21.21
CA ILE A 156 -20.62 -19.67 21.16
C ILE A 156 -19.89 -20.72 22.00
N ILE A 157 -20.61 -21.41 22.89
CA ILE A 157 -20.06 -22.50 23.72
C ILE A 157 -20.89 -23.76 23.50
N VAL A 158 -20.20 -24.86 23.17
CA VAL A 158 -20.82 -26.15 22.83
C VAL A 158 -20.05 -27.32 23.45
N ARG A 159 -20.70 -28.49 23.59
CA ARG A 159 -20.00 -29.74 23.92
C ARG A 159 -19.35 -30.34 22.68
N GLY A 160 -18.14 -30.85 22.82
CA GLY A 160 -17.44 -31.53 21.75
C GLY A 160 -15.93 -31.46 21.94
N ALA A 161 -15.20 -31.98 20.97
CA ALA A 161 -13.75 -31.81 20.88
C ALA A 161 -13.45 -30.93 19.68
N LYS A 162 -12.48 -30.03 19.79
CA LYS A 162 -12.06 -29.18 18.67
C LYS A 162 -11.58 -30.07 17.51
N PRO A 163 -12.26 -30.07 16.36
CA PRO A 163 -11.88 -30.91 15.22
C PRO A 163 -10.84 -30.23 14.30
N LEU A 164 -10.21 -29.13 14.76
CA LEU A 164 -9.51 -28.16 13.93
C LEU A 164 -8.02 -28.06 14.32
N ALA A 165 -7.12 -28.07 13.33
CA ALA A 165 -5.68 -27.86 13.56
C ALA A 165 -5.31 -26.38 13.86
N TRP A 166 -6.17 -25.43 13.48
CA TRP A 166 -5.96 -24.00 13.68
C TRP A 166 -6.79 -23.47 14.86
N SER A 167 -6.38 -22.33 15.42
CA SER A 167 -7.07 -21.68 16.54
C SER A 167 -7.66 -20.32 16.24
N ARG A 168 -7.11 -19.58 15.25
CA ARG A 168 -7.67 -18.33 14.74
C ARG A 168 -7.59 -18.31 13.21
N ARG A 169 -8.65 -17.85 12.56
CA ARG A 169 -8.69 -17.52 11.13
C ARG A 169 -9.27 -16.12 10.97
N SER A 170 -8.53 -15.26 10.27
CA SER A 170 -9.07 -13.98 9.86
C SER A 170 -9.94 -14.22 8.63
N MET A 171 -11.14 -13.66 8.65
CA MET A 171 -12.04 -13.71 7.50
C MET A 171 -11.71 -12.54 6.61
N ALA A 172 -11.47 -12.85 5.34
CA ALA A 172 -11.22 -11.84 4.33
C ALA A 172 -12.46 -11.70 3.44
N SER A 173 -12.79 -10.47 3.03
CA SER A 173 -13.71 -10.27 1.92
C SER A 173 -13.11 -10.87 0.63
N ALA A 174 -13.90 -10.95 -0.43
CA ALA A 174 -13.39 -11.37 -1.74
C ALA A 174 -12.25 -10.47 -2.26
N GLN A 175 -12.11 -9.27 -1.68
CA GLN A 175 -11.09 -8.25 -1.95
C GLN A 175 -9.89 -8.31 -0.99
N GLY A 176 -9.85 -9.26 -0.05
CA GLY A 176 -8.72 -9.48 0.87
C GLY A 176 -8.75 -8.67 2.16
N GLU A 177 -9.78 -7.86 2.41
CA GLU A 177 -9.92 -7.05 3.63
C GLU A 177 -10.34 -7.89 4.83
N ALA A 178 -9.74 -7.68 6.00
CA ALA A 178 -10.16 -8.37 7.22
C ALA A 178 -11.55 -7.89 7.65
N ILE A 179 -12.57 -8.73 7.46
CA ILE A 179 -14.00 -8.47 7.76
C ILE A 179 -14.45 -9.10 9.08
N GLY A 180 -13.50 -9.57 9.88
CA GLY A 180 -13.74 -10.25 11.15
C GLY A 180 -12.79 -11.43 11.32
N ALA A 181 -12.96 -12.18 12.40
CA ALA A 181 -12.21 -13.41 12.61
C ALA A 181 -13.05 -14.43 13.37
N ILE A 182 -12.71 -15.71 13.15
CA ILE A 182 -13.20 -16.82 13.95
C ILE A 182 -12.03 -17.39 14.75
N GLU A 183 -12.20 -17.50 16.07
CA GLU A 183 -11.30 -18.25 16.94
C GLU A 183 -12.01 -19.47 17.53
N VAL A 184 -11.30 -20.58 17.68
CA VAL A 184 -11.83 -21.82 18.27
C VAL A 184 -10.83 -22.42 19.26
N TYR A 185 -11.26 -22.61 20.50
CA TYR A 185 -10.44 -23.15 21.58
C TYR A 185 -11.19 -24.20 22.39
N ASP A 186 -10.48 -25.23 22.81
CA ASP A 186 -10.96 -26.29 23.71
C ASP A 186 -10.07 -26.43 24.97
N ARG A 187 -9.01 -25.61 25.10
CA ARG A 187 -8.08 -25.65 26.25
C ARG A 187 -7.16 -24.43 26.33
N LYS A 188 -6.51 -24.24 27.49
CA LYS A 188 -5.38 -23.30 27.73
C LYS A 188 -5.71 -21.83 27.43
N ARG A 189 -6.99 -21.48 27.42
CA ARG A 189 -7.48 -20.11 27.22
C ARG A 189 -8.70 -19.89 28.10
N TYR A 190 -8.88 -18.65 28.55
CA TYR A 190 -10.11 -18.25 29.22
C TYR A 190 -10.93 -17.37 28.28
N ALA A 191 -12.26 -17.42 28.40
CA ALA A 191 -13.17 -16.52 27.70
C ALA A 191 -13.96 -15.68 28.70
N THR A 192 -14.18 -14.42 28.36
CA THR A 192 -15.14 -13.58 29.09
C THR A 192 -16.56 -14.06 28.83
N VAL A 193 -17.40 -14.12 29.86
CA VAL A 193 -18.80 -14.56 29.76
C VAL A 193 -19.71 -13.42 30.20
N THR A 194 -20.74 -13.10 29.41
CA THR A 194 -21.62 -11.94 29.64
C THR A 194 -23.05 -12.33 30.00
N GLY A 195 -23.52 -13.51 29.60
CA GLY A 195 -24.92 -13.93 29.71
C GLY A 195 -25.90 -13.12 28.84
N ARG A 196 -25.39 -12.31 27.90
CA ARG A 196 -26.19 -11.46 27.00
C ARG A 196 -26.63 -12.26 25.79
N LEU A 197 -27.61 -13.14 25.99
CA LEU A 197 -28.12 -14.04 24.96
C LEU A 197 -28.71 -13.28 23.77
N ILE A 198 -28.46 -13.80 22.56
CA ILE A 198 -29.18 -13.37 21.36
C ILE A 198 -30.52 -14.10 21.24
N ASP A 199 -31.47 -13.53 20.50
CA ASP A 199 -32.81 -14.11 20.34
C ASP A 199 -32.77 -15.52 19.72
N GLY A 200 -33.35 -16.49 20.42
CA GLY A 200 -33.38 -17.91 20.04
C GLY A 200 -32.21 -18.75 20.56
N ALA A 201 -31.24 -18.16 21.26
CA ALA A 201 -30.20 -18.91 21.96
C ALA A 201 -30.74 -19.55 23.25
N SER A 202 -30.05 -20.58 23.74
CA SER A 202 -30.45 -21.35 24.92
C SER A 202 -29.38 -21.31 26.02
N THR A 203 -29.79 -21.47 27.26
CA THR A 203 -28.87 -21.68 28.40
C THR A 203 -28.41 -23.14 28.53
N ALA A 204 -28.94 -24.05 27.72
CA ALA A 204 -28.51 -25.44 27.65
C ALA A 204 -27.24 -25.61 26.81
N MET A 205 -26.33 -26.48 27.26
CA MET A 205 -25.16 -26.87 26.47
C MET A 205 -25.51 -27.94 25.45
N ALA A 206 -25.64 -27.52 24.18
CA ALA A 206 -25.93 -28.37 23.03
C ALA A 206 -24.72 -29.21 22.58
N ASP A 207 -25.00 -30.29 21.85
CA ASP A 207 -23.98 -31.03 21.09
C ASP A 207 -23.45 -30.14 19.95
N GLY A 208 -22.14 -29.96 19.91
CA GLY A 208 -21.44 -29.08 19.00
C GLY A 208 -21.18 -29.65 17.61
N ALA A 209 -21.46 -30.94 17.33
CA ALA A 209 -21.03 -31.58 16.08
C ALA A 209 -21.35 -30.75 14.81
N ALA A 210 -22.61 -30.36 14.62
CA ALA A 210 -23.04 -29.58 13.44
C ALA A 210 -22.47 -28.15 13.42
N ILE A 211 -22.24 -27.54 14.58
CA ILE A 211 -21.72 -26.17 14.73
C ILE A 211 -20.22 -26.17 14.45
N LEU A 212 -19.50 -27.17 14.95
CA LEU A 212 -18.06 -27.36 14.75
C LEU A 212 -17.74 -27.74 13.30
N ASP A 213 -18.61 -28.49 12.63
CA ASP A 213 -18.50 -28.75 11.19
C ASP A 213 -18.64 -27.45 10.36
N GLU A 214 -19.58 -26.56 10.71
CA GLU A 214 -19.72 -25.28 10.01
C GLU A 214 -18.56 -24.33 10.33
N ALA A 215 -18.06 -24.33 11.58
CA ALA A 215 -16.86 -23.58 11.95
C ALA A 215 -15.61 -24.08 11.18
N ARG A 216 -15.50 -25.40 10.94
CA ARG A 216 -14.47 -25.98 10.06
C ARG A 216 -14.59 -25.42 8.65
N ARG A 217 -15.78 -25.50 8.06
CA ARG A 217 -16.05 -25.06 6.69
C ARG A 217 -15.71 -23.58 6.48
N LEU A 218 -16.10 -22.72 7.43
CA LEU A 218 -15.78 -21.30 7.40
C LEU A 218 -14.28 -21.03 7.52
N GLY A 219 -13.59 -21.72 8.44
CA GLY A 219 -12.15 -21.54 8.60
C GLY A 219 -11.31 -22.11 7.44
N GLU A 220 -11.80 -23.11 6.73
CA GLU A 220 -11.20 -23.63 5.50
C GLU A 220 -11.40 -22.67 4.31
N GLN A 221 -12.55 -22.01 4.20
CA GLN A 221 -12.80 -20.95 3.22
C GLN A 221 -11.91 -19.72 3.49
N GLY A 222 -11.77 -19.31 4.75
CA GLY A 222 -10.78 -18.32 5.17
C GLY A 222 -9.34 -18.77 4.90
N ALA A 223 -9.05 -20.07 5.01
CA ALA A 223 -7.73 -20.64 4.70
C ALA A 223 -7.40 -20.63 3.20
N ILE A 224 -8.38 -20.81 2.30
CA ILE A 224 -8.19 -20.72 0.84
C ILE A 224 -7.93 -19.27 0.39
N ALA A 225 -8.57 -18.29 1.06
CA ALA A 225 -8.25 -16.88 0.86
C ALA A 225 -6.85 -16.52 1.42
N SER A 226 -6.44 -17.10 2.55
CA SER A 226 -5.10 -16.88 3.11
C SER A 226 -3.98 -17.68 2.40
N ASN A 227 -4.29 -18.84 1.78
CA ASN A 227 -3.31 -19.70 1.09
C ASN A 227 -3.07 -19.34 -0.37
N ARG A 228 -3.76 -18.35 -0.96
CA ARG A 228 -3.26 -17.69 -2.19
C ARG A 228 -2.04 -16.78 -1.91
N GLY A 229 -1.61 -16.68 -0.64
CA GLY A 229 -0.33 -16.13 -0.19
C GLY A 229 0.75 -17.17 0.16
N ALA A 230 0.55 -18.47 -0.12
CA ALA A 230 1.58 -19.48 0.09
C ALA A 230 1.51 -20.56 -1.00
N SER A 231 2.59 -20.64 -1.78
CA SER A 231 2.82 -21.54 -2.93
C SER A 231 2.25 -22.95 -2.79
N ALA A 232 1.73 -23.45 -3.92
CA ALA A 232 1.59 -24.87 -4.17
C ALA A 232 2.94 -25.61 -4.08
N LEU A 233 2.84 -26.88 -3.67
CA LEU A 233 3.80 -28.00 -3.78
C LEU A 233 4.94 -28.09 -2.75
N ALA A 234 4.69 -28.92 -1.73
CA ALA A 234 5.35 -30.22 -1.51
C ALA A 234 5.31 -30.57 -0.01
N ASP A 235 5.03 -31.77 0.47
CA ASP A 235 4.53 -33.00 -0.12
C ASP A 235 4.23 -33.95 1.06
N SER A 236 3.39 -34.95 0.83
CA SER A 236 3.39 -36.15 1.65
C SER A 236 4.66 -36.95 1.38
N SER A 237 5.50 -37.20 2.38
CA SER A 237 6.04 -38.53 2.68
C SER A 237 7.10 -38.47 3.79
N HIS A 238 7.01 -39.46 4.66
CA HIS A 238 7.78 -39.63 5.87
C HIS A 238 9.22 -40.02 5.56
N GLY A 239 10.14 -39.56 6.41
CA GLY A 239 11.54 -39.92 6.37
C GLY A 239 11.79 -41.39 6.69
N ASN A 240 12.82 -41.93 6.04
CA ASN A 240 13.63 -43.00 6.60
C ASN A 240 14.93 -42.37 7.11
N GLY A 241 15.20 -42.57 8.39
CA GLY A 241 16.42 -42.14 9.03
C GLY A 241 17.61 -43.03 8.65
N PHE A 242 18.78 -42.40 8.61
CA PHE A 242 20.07 -42.98 8.99
C PHE A 242 20.89 -41.79 9.52
N SER A 243 21.01 -41.66 10.84
CA SER A 243 22.10 -42.21 11.64
C SER A 243 23.43 -41.49 11.38
N SER A 244 23.77 -40.61 12.31
CA SER A 244 25.14 -40.28 12.66
C SER A 244 25.89 -41.56 13.05
N SER A 245 27.10 -41.78 12.52
CA SER A 245 28.35 -41.75 13.30
C SER A 245 29.51 -42.58 12.70
N HIS A 246 30.74 -42.12 12.97
CA HIS A 246 32.05 -42.83 12.97
C HIS A 246 32.59 -43.28 11.59
N VAL A 247 33.88 -43.23 11.20
CA VAL A 247 35.25 -43.14 11.78
C VAL A 247 36.11 -42.50 10.64
N GLY A 248 36.97 -41.50 10.79
CA GLY A 248 38.25 -41.47 11.50
C GLY A 248 39.41 -41.32 10.49
N ALA A 249 40.34 -40.39 10.72
CA ALA A 249 41.67 -40.40 10.13
C ALA A 249 42.61 -39.52 10.95
N LEU A 250 43.57 -40.17 11.62
CA LEU A 250 44.73 -39.54 12.24
C LEU A 250 45.83 -39.28 11.18
N SER A 251 46.46 -38.12 11.31
CA SER A 251 47.86 -37.77 10.91
C SER A 251 48.17 -37.79 9.40
N SER A 252 48.97 -36.90 8.82
CA SER A 252 50.13 -36.14 9.29
C SER A 252 50.47 -35.04 8.26
N GLY A 253 51.14 -33.96 8.65
CA GLY A 253 51.84 -33.08 7.69
C GLY A 253 51.86 -31.58 7.99
N VAL A 254 52.73 -31.17 8.92
CA VAL A 254 53.44 -29.87 9.04
C VAL A 254 52.63 -28.57 8.96
N PHE A 255 52.24 -28.09 10.14
CA PHE A 255 52.01 -26.67 10.42
C PHE A 255 53.36 -26.02 10.78
N ASP A 256 53.71 -24.92 10.12
CA ASP A 256 54.68 -23.97 10.65
C ASP A 256 53.94 -22.66 10.99
N ALA A 257 54.13 -22.20 12.22
CA ALA A 257 53.36 -21.16 12.85
C ALA A 257 54.21 -19.89 12.96
N ALA A 258 53.99 -18.92 12.05
CA ALA A 258 54.49 -17.56 12.25
C ALA A 258 53.65 -16.48 11.59
N ASP A 259 53.09 -16.67 10.39
CA ASP A 259 52.27 -15.64 9.73
C ASP A 259 51.13 -16.28 8.94
N GLY A 260 49.88 -16.13 9.41
CA GLY A 260 48.67 -16.79 8.90
C GLY A 260 48.20 -16.36 7.50
N ARG A 261 49.11 -16.09 6.56
CA ARG A 261 48.80 -15.81 5.14
C ARG A 261 49.50 -16.85 4.26
N ILE A 262 48.71 -17.69 3.60
CA ILE A 262 49.17 -18.46 2.44
C ILE A 262 49.54 -17.44 1.37
N LYS A 263 50.84 -17.28 1.06
CA LYS A 263 51.26 -16.52 -0.12
C LYS A 263 50.71 -17.24 -1.36
N PRO A 264 49.95 -16.59 -2.25
CA PRO A 264 49.62 -17.18 -3.53
C PRO A 264 50.94 -17.46 -4.28
N ARG A 265 51.13 -18.70 -4.74
CA ARG A 265 52.15 -18.98 -5.76
C ARG A 265 51.74 -18.18 -7.00
N THR A 266 52.63 -17.31 -7.48
CA THR A 266 52.50 -16.68 -8.81
C THR A 266 52.38 -17.80 -9.86
N PRO A 267 51.42 -17.74 -10.80
CA PRO A 267 51.26 -18.80 -11.80
C PRO A 267 52.55 -18.93 -12.64
N PRO A 268 53.09 -20.15 -12.80
CA PRO A 268 54.18 -20.40 -13.73
C PRO A 268 53.65 -20.33 -15.17
N VAL A 269 53.82 -19.17 -15.81
CA VAL A 269 53.59 -18.92 -17.25
C VAL A 269 52.12 -18.97 -17.68
N ALA A 270 51.62 -17.88 -18.28
CA ALA A 270 50.29 -17.84 -18.88
C ALA A 270 50.28 -18.70 -20.16
N VAL A 271 49.40 -19.70 -20.21
CA VAL A 271 49.16 -20.52 -21.41
C VAL A 271 48.24 -19.72 -22.33
N GLU A 272 48.81 -18.95 -23.26
CA GLU A 272 48.05 -18.30 -24.34
C GLU A 272 47.71 -19.35 -25.42
N LEU A 273 46.51 -19.92 -25.31
CA LEU A 273 45.87 -20.63 -26.43
C LEU A 273 44.88 -19.66 -27.06
N GLU A 274 45.03 -19.37 -28.36
CA GLU A 274 43.98 -18.70 -29.13
C GLU A 274 42.73 -19.59 -29.16
N LEU A 275 41.85 -19.40 -28.18
CA LEU A 275 40.55 -20.02 -28.18
C LEU A 275 39.66 -19.33 -29.20
N ALA A 276 38.84 -20.12 -29.90
CA ALA A 276 37.73 -19.58 -30.69
C ALA A 276 36.88 -18.62 -29.82
N PRO A 277 36.31 -17.53 -30.38
CA PRO A 277 35.65 -16.45 -29.63
C PRO A 277 34.39 -16.84 -28.84
N ARG A 278 34.09 -18.14 -28.67
CA ARG A 278 32.93 -18.70 -27.94
C ARG A 278 33.33 -19.82 -26.98
N ALA A 279 34.46 -19.70 -26.28
CA ALA A 279 34.85 -20.69 -25.27
C ALA A 279 33.96 -20.59 -24.01
N SER A 280 33.35 -21.72 -23.63
CA SER A 280 32.47 -21.84 -22.45
C SER A 280 33.22 -21.58 -21.14
N ILE A 281 32.49 -21.22 -20.07
CA ILE A 281 33.08 -20.92 -18.75
C ILE A 281 33.92 -22.07 -18.21
N GLU A 282 33.48 -23.31 -18.40
CA GLU A 282 34.27 -24.49 -17.99
C GLU A 282 35.58 -24.60 -18.76
N GLN A 283 35.63 -24.18 -20.03
CA GLN A 283 36.86 -24.18 -20.83
C GLN A 283 37.82 -23.09 -20.35
N ARG A 284 37.33 -21.88 -20.08
CA ARG A 284 38.16 -20.78 -19.53
C ARG A 284 38.70 -21.11 -18.14
N LYS A 285 37.85 -21.68 -17.29
CA LYS A 285 38.18 -22.11 -15.92
C LYS A 285 39.21 -23.24 -15.92
N LEU A 286 39.11 -24.17 -16.87
CA LEU A 286 40.09 -25.24 -17.04
C LEU A 286 41.45 -24.69 -17.47
N LEU A 287 41.49 -23.74 -18.41
CA LEU A 287 42.74 -23.11 -18.86
C LEU A 287 43.43 -22.29 -17.77
N ASP A 288 42.67 -21.51 -17.01
CA ASP A 288 43.22 -20.76 -15.89
C ASP A 288 43.75 -21.69 -14.78
N ALA A 289 43.04 -22.79 -14.50
CA ALA A 289 43.51 -23.82 -13.57
C ALA A 289 44.80 -24.50 -14.05
N LEU A 290 44.94 -24.73 -15.36
CA LEU A 290 46.12 -25.36 -15.96
C LEU A 290 47.39 -24.54 -15.77
N ALA A 291 47.29 -23.21 -15.71
CA ALA A 291 48.43 -22.33 -15.41
C ALA A 291 49.05 -22.59 -14.02
N TYR A 292 48.37 -23.33 -13.14
CA TYR A 292 48.85 -23.70 -11.80
C TYR A 292 49.22 -25.18 -11.67
N VAL A 293 49.12 -25.97 -12.74
CA VAL A 293 49.42 -27.40 -12.75
C VAL A 293 50.73 -27.67 -13.51
N ASP A 294 51.70 -28.20 -12.77
CA ASP A 294 52.98 -28.64 -13.29
C ASP A 294 52.83 -29.90 -14.18
N ALA A 295 53.41 -29.86 -15.39
CA ALA A 295 53.44 -30.98 -16.34
C ALA A 295 54.40 -32.13 -15.92
N ASN A 296 55.06 -32.03 -14.76
CA ASN A 296 56.10 -32.95 -14.29
C ASN A 296 55.53 -34.28 -13.69
N PRO A 297 54.63 -34.32 -12.68
CA PRO A 297 54.34 -35.55 -11.92
C PRO A 297 52.97 -36.23 -12.18
N TYR A 298 52.22 -35.94 -13.24
CA TYR A 298 50.88 -36.53 -13.41
C TYR A 298 50.87 -37.69 -14.45
N GLU A 299 50.37 -38.85 -14.04
CA GLU A 299 50.66 -40.22 -14.54
C GLU A 299 50.44 -40.55 -16.04
N SER A 300 50.13 -39.58 -16.89
CA SER A 300 50.52 -39.58 -18.31
C SER A 300 50.27 -38.19 -18.88
N TRP A 301 51.31 -37.39 -19.06
CA TRP A 301 51.23 -36.02 -19.60
C TRP A 301 50.39 -35.94 -20.89
N LEU A 302 50.56 -36.90 -21.80
CA LEU A 302 49.76 -36.99 -23.03
C LEU A 302 48.28 -37.34 -22.77
N GLY A 303 47.99 -38.18 -21.78
CA GLY A 303 46.63 -38.46 -21.33
C GLY A 303 45.93 -37.20 -20.80
N GLY A 304 46.68 -36.32 -20.15
CA GLY A 304 46.22 -34.99 -19.74
C GLY A 304 45.92 -34.10 -20.94
N VAL A 305 46.82 -34.06 -21.94
CA VAL A 305 46.63 -33.30 -23.19
C VAL A 305 45.36 -33.76 -23.91
N HIS A 306 45.12 -35.07 -24.05
CA HIS A 306 43.90 -35.58 -24.68
C HIS A 306 42.63 -35.27 -23.90
N ALA A 307 42.67 -35.35 -22.57
CA ALA A 307 41.53 -35.00 -21.71
C ALA A 307 41.20 -33.50 -21.81
N ILE A 308 42.22 -32.64 -21.81
CA ILE A 308 42.08 -31.20 -21.97
C ILE A 308 41.58 -30.88 -23.38
N ALA A 309 42.16 -31.48 -24.41
CA ALA A 309 41.73 -31.30 -25.80
C ALA A 309 40.25 -31.71 -25.98
N GLY A 310 39.85 -32.84 -25.39
CA GLY A 310 38.45 -33.27 -25.37
C GLY A 310 37.52 -32.30 -24.63
N ALA A 311 37.99 -31.68 -23.55
CA ALA A 311 37.22 -30.67 -22.81
C ALA A 311 37.14 -29.30 -23.53
N LEU A 312 38.21 -28.92 -24.22
CA LEU A 312 38.31 -27.67 -24.99
C LEU A 312 37.71 -27.78 -26.40
N GLY A 313 37.32 -28.99 -26.83
CA GLY A 313 36.80 -29.22 -28.18
C GLY A 313 37.88 -29.20 -29.27
N VAL A 314 39.15 -29.33 -28.85
CA VAL A 314 40.33 -29.31 -29.72
C VAL A 314 40.50 -30.68 -30.37
N GLY A 315 40.37 -30.71 -31.70
CA GLY A 315 40.09 -31.95 -32.43
C GLY A 315 41.29 -32.50 -33.19
N THR A 316 42.07 -31.63 -33.82
CA THR A 316 43.15 -32.01 -34.72
C THR A 316 44.41 -32.41 -33.96
N GLU A 317 45.27 -33.19 -34.61
CA GLU A 317 46.54 -33.63 -34.04
C GLU A 317 47.51 -32.44 -33.86
N GLU A 318 47.48 -31.48 -34.79
CA GLU A 318 48.24 -30.23 -34.76
C GLU A 318 47.85 -29.33 -33.57
N GLU A 319 46.55 -29.14 -33.33
CA GLU A 319 46.10 -28.34 -32.18
C GLU A 319 46.39 -29.04 -30.84
N ARG A 320 46.36 -30.37 -30.80
CA ARG A 320 46.74 -31.14 -29.61
C ARG A 320 48.23 -31.05 -29.32
N LEU A 321 49.06 -31.03 -30.37
CA LEU A 321 50.49 -30.78 -30.24
C LEU A 321 50.76 -29.34 -29.76
N ALA A 322 50.03 -28.35 -30.28
CA ALA A 322 50.14 -26.96 -29.82
C ALA A 322 49.76 -26.82 -28.33
N LEU A 323 48.69 -27.48 -27.88
CA LEU A 323 48.30 -27.56 -26.47
C LEU A 323 49.38 -28.24 -25.62
N ALA A 324 49.98 -29.32 -26.12
CA ALA A 324 51.06 -30.04 -25.45
C ALA A 324 52.30 -29.15 -25.27
N ILE A 325 52.71 -28.44 -26.34
CA ILE A 325 53.80 -27.47 -26.33
C ILE A 325 53.51 -26.35 -25.32
N ALA A 326 52.34 -25.74 -25.38
CA ALA A 326 51.98 -24.63 -24.50
C ALA A 326 51.96 -25.05 -23.02
N TRP A 327 51.43 -26.24 -22.71
CA TRP A 327 51.39 -26.75 -21.34
C TRP A 327 52.78 -27.22 -20.84
N SER A 328 53.64 -27.76 -21.70
CA SER A 328 55.00 -28.20 -21.33
C SER A 328 55.86 -27.07 -20.75
N ARG A 329 55.55 -25.81 -21.08
CA ARG A 329 56.24 -24.61 -20.58
C ARG A 329 56.08 -24.41 -19.07
N THR A 330 55.15 -25.11 -18.40
CA THR A 330 55.03 -25.11 -16.94
C THR A 330 56.03 -26.04 -16.25
N ALA A 331 56.75 -26.89 -17.01
CA ALA A 331 57.79 -27.81 -16.55
C ALA A 331 59.03 -27.76 -17.47
N PRO A 332 59.70 -26.61 -17.61
CA PRO A 332 60.82 -26.42 -18.54
C PRO A 332 61.99 -27.37 -18.29
N GLU A 333 62.17 -27.83 -17.05
CA GLU A 333 63.20 -28.80 -16.68
C GLU A 333 62.99 -30.22 -17.24
N LYS A 334 61.77 -30.54 -17.70
CA LYS A 334 61.42 -31.86 -18.26
C LYS A 334 61.47 -31.90 -19.79
N TYR A 335 61.22 -30.77 -20.43
CA TYR A 335 61.12 -30.65 -21.89
C TYR A 335 62.01 -29.51 -22.39
N ASP A 336 63.19 -29.87 -22.90
CA ASP A 336 64.17 -28.90 -23.42
C ASP A 336 63.80 -28.46 -24.85
N GLY A 337 62.82 -27.56 -24.94
CA GLY A 337 62.36 -26.98 -26.19
C GLY A 337 61.27 -27.78 -26.92
N GLU A 338 60.67 -27.16 -27.93
CA GLU A 338 59.47 -27.66 -28.62
C GLU A 338 59.72 -28.98 -29.37
N GLU A 339 60.93 -29.19 -29.90
CA GLU A 339 61.34 -30.42 -30.59
C GLU A 339 61.35 -31.65 -29.67
N ALA A 340 61.73 -31.46 -28.39
CA ALA A 340 61.68 -32.53 -27.39
C ALA A 340 60.23 -32.92 -27.03
N VAL A 341 59.34 -31.93 -27.00
CA VAL A 341 57.90 -32.12 -26.75
C VAL A 341 57.24 -32.85 -27.91
N GLU A 342 57.50 -32.43 -29.15
CA GLU A 342 56.96 -33.04 -30.36
C GLU A 342 57.42 -34.49 -30.51
N LYS A 343 58.70 -34.77 -30.26
CA LYS A 343 59.23 -36.14 -30.25
C LYS A 343 58.58 -37.00 -29.16
N ALA A 344 58.33 -36.45 -27.98
CA ALA A 344 57.65 -37.14 -26.89
C ALA A 344 56.16 -37.39 -27.20
N PHE A 345 55.49 -36.45 -27.86
CA PHE A 345 54.11 -36.54 -28.32
C PHE A 345 53.96 -37.66 -29.37
N ASN A 346 54.83 -37.67 -30.38
CA ASN A 346 54.79 -38.60 -31.51
C ASN A 346 55.23 -40.04 -31.16
N SER A 347 56.05 -40.24 -30.12
CA SER A 347 56.59 -41.56 -29.75
C SER A 347 55.77 -42.32 -28.70
N HIS A 348 54.69 -41.74 -28.18
CA HIS A 348 53.92 -42.32 -27.09
C HIS A 348 52.90 -43.37 -27.57
N GLN A 349 52.88 -44.54 -26.91
CA GLN A 349 51.82 -45.53 -27.06
C GLN A 349 50.84 -45.38 -25.89
N ALA A 350 49.60 -44.99 -26.17
CA ALA A 350 48.59 -44.70 -25.16
C ALA A 350 48.40 -45.86 -24.16
N ARG A 351 48.59 -45.57 -22.87
CA ARG A 351 48.12 -46.44 -21.78
C ARG A 351 46.89 -45.80 -21.12
N PRO A 352 45.77 -46.51 -20.92
CA PRO A 352 44.54 -45.88 -20.44
C PRO A 352 44.62 -45.60 -18.94
N GLY A 353 44.60 -44.31 -18.59
CA GLY A 353 44.19 -43.81 -17.28
C GLY A 353 43.42 -42.51 -17.52
N ALA A 354 42.12 -42.48 -17.21
CA ALA A 354 41.27 -41.35 -17.55
C ALA A 354 41.55 -40.15 -16.63
N ILE A 355 42.40 -39.24 -17.10
CA ILE A 355 42.56 -37.91 -16.50
C ILE A 355 41.28 -37.12 -16.78
N THR A 356 40.69 -36.50 -15.75
CA THR A 356 39.46 -35.72 -15.85
C THR A 356 39.70 -34.27 -15.48
N SER A 357 38.80 -33.35 -15.88
CA SER A 357 38.84 -31.95 -15.44
C SER A 357 38.84 -31.83 -13.90
N ALA A 358 38.16 -32.74 -13.19
CA ALA A 358 38.17 -32.80 -11.72
C ALA A 358 39.56 -33.09 -11.14
N SER A 359 40.35 -33.94 -11.80
CA SER A 359 41.73 -34.21 -11.40
C SER A 359 42.63 -32.97 -11.55
N ILE A 360 42.44 -32.21 -12.64
CA ILE A 360 43.18 -30.97 -12.91
C ILE A 360 42.83 -29.91 -11.86
N TYR A 361 41.54 -29.71 -11.57
CA TYR A 361 41.12 -28.76 -10.53
C TYR A 361 41.64 -29.14 -9.14
N LYS A 362 41.71 -30.44 -8.82
CA LYS A 362 42.27 -30.91 -7.54
C LYS A 362 43.76 -30.58 -7.43
N ALA A 363 44.53 -30.79 -8.50
CA ALA A 363 45.95 -30.45 -8.54
C ALA A 363 46.19 -28.93 -8.47
N ALA A 364 45.44 -28.15 -9.25
CA ALA A 364 45.52 -26.69 -9.26
C ALA A 364 45.23 -26.11 -7.87
N ARG A 365 44.16 -26.57 -7.20
CA ARG A 365 43.82 -26.13 -5.83
C ARG A 365 44.92 -26.46 -4.82
N ALA A 366 45.53 -27.63 -4.93
CA ALA A 366 46.67 -28.00 -4.08
C ALA A 366 47.89 -27.08 -4.32
N ALA A 367 48.04 -26.54 -5.53
CA ALA A 367 49.06 -25.56 -5.89
C ALA A 367 48.69 -24.10 -5.53
N GLY A 368 47.54 -23.87 -4.89
CA GLY A 368 47.09 -22.55 -4.44
C GLY A 368 46.18 -21.81 -5.42
N TRP A 369 45.76 -22.45 -6.52
CA TRP A 369 44.79 -21.87 -7.45
C TRP A 369 43.44 -21.60 -6.77
N ARG A 370 42.92 -20.40 -7.01
CA ARG A 370 41.54 -20.03 -6.68
C ARG A 370 40.94 -19.32 -7.88
N TRP A 371 39.79 -19.82 -8.33
CA TRP A 371 39.00 -19.17 -9.36
C TRP A 371 38.38 -17.89 -8.79
N ASP A 372 38.57 -16.76 -9.46
CA ASP A 372 37.98 -15.48 -9.05
C ASP A 372 36.47 -15.45 -9.36
N ASP A 373 35.69 -15.38 -8.29
CA ASP A 373 34.24 -15.32 -8.32
C ASP A 373 33.68 -14.12 -9.10
N ARG A 374 34.42 -13.01 -9.22
CA ARG A 374 34.03 -11.83 -10.00
C ARG A 374 34.18 -12.06 -11.50
N THR A 375 35.20 -12.81 -11.91
CA THR A 375 35.47 -13.15 -13.31
C THR A 375 34.45 -14.16 -13.86
N GLU A 376 33.94 -15.08 -13.03
CA GLU A 376 32.83 -15.98 -13.39
C GLU A 376 31.52 -15.23 -13.69
N ALA A 377 31.19 -14.23 -12.87
CA ALA A 377 29.99 -13.41 -13.06
C ALA A 377 30.11 -12.49 -14.28
N ALA A 378 31.29 -11.90 -14.53
CA ALA A 378 31.54 -11.09 -15.72
C ALA A 378 31.52 -11.93 -17.01
N ALA A 379 32.09 -13.14 -17.01
CA ALA A 379 32.08 -14.04 -18.15
C ALA A 379 30.66 -14.61 -18.46
N LEU A 380 29.83 -14.83 -17.44
CA LEU A 380 28.41 -15.18 -17.61
C LEU A 380 27.59 -14.06 -18.27
N LEU A 381 27.95 -12.81 -18.02
CA LEU A 381 27.34 -11.64 -18.64
C LEU A 381 27.83 -11.43 -20.07
N ASP A 382 29.14 -11.61 -20.33
CA ASP A 382 29.71 -11.50 -21.68
C ASP A 382 29.16 -12.57 -22.63
N ASP A 383 28.98 -13.82 -22.18
CA ASP A 383 28.44 -14.92 -23.00
C ASP A 383 26.91 -14.81 -23.20
N ALA A 384 26.21 -14.08 -22.32
CA ALA A 384 24.81 -13.69 -22.52
C ALA A 384 24.66 -12.46 -23.44
N GLY A 385 25.73 -11.71 -23.71
CA GLY A 385 25.73 -10.45 -24.49
C GLY A 385 24.99 -9.29 -23.80
N ASP A 386 24.63 -8.26 -24.58
CA ASP A 386 23.86 -7.05 -24.16
C ASP A 386 22.47 -7.33 -23.53
N THR A 387 22.14 -8.59 -23.25
CA THR A 387 20.81 -9.07 -22.88
C THR A 387 20.57 -9.15 -21.38
N LEU A 388 21.56 -8.91 -20.51
CA LEU A 388 21.36 -8.94 -19.06
C LEU A 388 22.23 -7.88 -18.36
N GLN A 389 21.62 -6.86 -17.75
CA GLN A 389 22.33 -5.81 -17.01
C GLN A 389 21.67 -5.59 -15.64
N VAL A 390 22.47 -5.40 -14.59
CA VAL A 390 21.97 -4.91 -13.30
C VAL A 390 22.42 -3.47 -13.11
N ARG A 391 21.50 -2.57 -12.78
CA ARG A 391 21.78 -1.14 -12.60
C ARG A 391 21.07 -0.63 -11.35
N ARG A 392 21.66 0.36 -10.68
CA ARG A 392 20.93 1.14 -9.67
C ARG A 392 19.94 2.06 -10.39
N ALA A 393 18.69 2.09 -9.94
CA ALA A 393 17.67 3.03 -10.38
C ALA A 393 17.80 4.35 -9.61
N THR A 394 17.38 5.47 -10.21
CA THR A 394 17.36 6.78 -9.54
C THR A 394 16.42 6.83 -8.33
N ILE A 395 15.44 5.93 -8.28
CA ILE A 395 14.55 5.77 -7.12
C ILE A 395 15.16 4.99 -5.94
N GLY A 396 16.43 4.58 -6.01
CA GLY A 396 17.19 3.99 -4.90
C GLY A 396 17.25 2.46 -4.86
N GLU A 397 16.55 1.76 -5.76
CA GLU A 397 16.56 0.30 -5.85
C GLU A 397 17.47 -0.22 -6.98
N PHE A 398 17.79 -1.52 -6.99
CA PHE A 398 18.44 -2.15 -8.13
C PHE A 398 17.42 -2.71 -9.09
N VAL A 399 17.70 -2.60 -10.39
CA VAL A 399 16.91 -3.19 -11.46
C VAL A 399 17.74 -4.13 -12.29
N LEU A 400 17.14 -5.25 -12.68
CA LEU A 400 17.61 -6.15 -13.71
C LEU A 400 16.96 -5.77 -15.04
N ILE A 401 17.78 -5.54 -16.06
CA ILE A 401 17.37 -5.25 -17.43
C ILE A 401 17.70 -6.48 -18.26
N VAL A 402 16.69 -7.11 -18.85
CA VAL A 402 16.84 -8.24 -19.76
C VAL A 402 16.52 -7.78 -21.18
N GLY A 403 17.54 -7.62 -22.03
CA GLY A 403 17.39 -7.25 -23.44
C GLY A 403 17.03 -8.44 -24.32
N PHE A 404 16.22 -8.23 -25.36
CA PHE A 404 15.81 -9.28 -26.31
C PHE A 404 16.06 -8.84 -27.76
N GLY A 405 17.33 -8.52 -28.10
CA GLY A 405 17.66 -8.00 -29.44
C GLY A 405 16.88 -6.73 -29.82
N SER A 406 16.81 -6.40 -31.11
CA SER A 406 16.17 -5.16 -31.59
C SER A 406 14.64 -5.23 -31.76
N THR A 407 14.02 -6.40 -31.57
CA THR A 407 12.62 -6.65 -31.93
C THR A 407 11.65 -6.72 -30.74
N ARG A 408 12.15 -6.69 -29.50
CA ARG A 408 11.33 -6.76 -28.29
C ARG A 408 11.82 -5.76 -27.24
N ARG A 409 10.87 -5.25 -26.44
CA ARG A 409 11.18 -4.37 -25.31
C ARG A 409 12.12 -5.07 -24.31
N PRO A 410 13.08 -4.35 -23.71
CA PRO A 410 13.80 -4.86 -22.55
C PRO A 410 12.85 -5.08 -21.38
N ILE A 411 12.99 -6.19 -20.67
CA ILE A 411 12.29 -6.40 -19.39
C ILE A 411 13.08 -5.70 -18.30
N VAL A 412 12.45 -4.78 -17.56
CA VAL A 412 13.05 -4.13 -16.40
C VAL A 412 12.29 -4.55 -15.14
N GLN A 413 13.00 -5.11 -14.16
CA GLN A 413 12.41 -5.61 -12.92
C GLN A 413 13.26 -5.22 -11.70
N PHE A 414 12.62 -4.89 -10.59
CA PHE A 414 13.34 -4.67 -9.32
C PHE A 414 13.95 -5.97 -8.79
N VAL A 415 15.14 -5.86 -8.20
CA VAL A 415 15.91 -6.96 -7.62
C VAL A 415 16.46 -6.60 -6.22
N PRO A 416 16.65 -7.59 -5.32
CA PRO A 416 16.45 -9.03 -5.52
C PRO A 416 14.97 -9.43 -5.55
N SER A 417 14.61 -10.35 -6.46
CA SER A 417 13.27 -10.92 -6.61
C SER A 417 13.35 -12.33 -7.19
N GLU A 418 12.35 -13.18 -6.93
CA GLU A 418 12.32 -14.55 -7.50
C GLU A 418 12.32 -14.51 -9.04
N ALA A 419 11.63 -13.53 -9.63
CA ALA A 419 11.63 -13.29 -11.07
C ALA A 419 13.04 -12.94 -11.59
N GLY A 420 13.78 -12.08 -10.86
CA GLY A 420 15.18 -11.78 -11.15
C GLY A 420 16.09 -13.01 -11.04
N GLU A 421 15.92 -13.83 -10.00
CA GLU A 421 16.66 -15.09 -9.85
C GLU A 421 16.37 -16.07 -11.00
N ARG A 422 15.12 -16.19 -11.42
CA ARG A 422 14.71 -17.02 -12.58
C ARG A 422 15.26 -16.48 -13.90
N ALA A 423 15.32 -15.16 -14.07
CA ALA A 423 15.90 -14.55 -15.26
C ALA A 423 17.41 -14.83 -15.36
N VAL A 424 18.13 -14.71 -14.24
CA VAL A 424 19.55 -15.09 -14.14
C VAL A 424 19.72 -16.60 -14.38
N PHE A 425 18.88 -17.45 -13.79
CA PHE A 425 18.87 -18.89 -14.04
C PHE A 425 18.69 -19.21 -15.54
N GLY A 426 17.72 -18.57 -16.20
CA GLY A 426 17.49 -18.74 -17.63
C GLY A 426 18.67 -18.27 -18.49
N ALA A 427 19.35 -17.19 -18.09
CA ALA A 427 20.58 -16.75 -18.74
C ALA A 427 21.71 -17.79 -18.58
N MET A 428 21.88 -18.36 -17.38
CA MET A 428 22.85 -19.43 -17.13
C MET A 428 22.57 -20.69 -17.98
N VAL A 429 21.30 -21.08 -18.13
CA VAL A 429 20.91 -22.20 -19.01
C VAL A 429 21.28 -21.92 -20.45
N ARG A 430 21.00 -20.70 -20.96
CA ARG A 430 21.37 -20.30 -22.34
C ARG A 430 22.88 -20.25 -22.55
N ALA A 431 23.64 -19.83 -21.55
CA ALA A 431 25.10 -19.85 -21.53
C ALA A 431 25.70 -21.26 -21.34
N GLY A 432 24.88 -22.32 -21.30
CA GLY A 432 25.36 -23.71 -21.25
C GLY A 432 25.97 -24.13 -19.90
N VAL A 433 25.65 -23.42 -18.81
CA VAL A 433 26.10 -23.80 -17.45
C VAL A 433 25.59 -25.21 -17.11
N LYS A 434 26.49 -26.12 -16.71
CA LYS A 434 26.11 -27.51 -16.34
C LYS A 434 25.39 -27.55 -14.99
N LYS A 435 24.19 -28.15 -14.95
CA LYS A 435 23.34 -28.32 -13.76
C LYS A 435 23.13 -27.00 -12.98
N PRO A 436 22.58 -25.96 -13.63
CA PRO A 436 22.28 -24.72 -12.93
C PRO A 436 21.21 -25.00 -11.86
N THR A 437 21.28 -24.30 -10.75
CA THR A 437 20.31 -24.37 -9.65
C THR A 437 19.84 -22.96 -9.30
N MET A 438 18.69 -22.83 -8.64
CA MET A 438 18.25 -21.52 -8.15
C MET A 438 19.23 -20.91 -7.14
N ALA A 439 19.90 -21.74 -6.32
CA ALA A 439 20.92 -21.28 -5.40
C ALA A 439 22.14 -20.68 -6.13
N THR A 440 22.57 -21.30 -7.24
CA THR A 440 23.65 -20.74 -8.04
C THR A 440 23.21 -19.48 -8.79
N ALA A 441 21.97 -19.39 -9.27
CA ALA A 441 21.43 -18.17 -9.87
C ALA A 441 21.36 -17.00 -8.88
N ARG A 442 20.89 -17.23 -7.66
CA ARG A 442 20.92 -16.23 -6.56
C ARG A 442 22.34 -15.74 -6.28
N GLY A 443 23.29 -16.67 -6.15
CA GLY A 443 24.70 -16.30 -5.92
C GLY A 443 25.29 -15.43 -7.04
N HIS A 444 24.87 -15.62 -8.30
CA HIS A 444 25.26 -14.74 -9.39
C HIS A 444 24.56 -13.39 -9.32
N LEU A 445 23.27 -13.35 -9.01
CA LEU A 445 22.54 -12.10 -8.83
C LEU A 445 23.19 -11.22 -7.74
N ASP A 446 23.60 -11.80 -6.61
CA ASP A 446 24.29 -11.07 -5.54
C ASP A 446 25.62 -10.44 -6.01
N LYS A 447 26.39 -11.16 -6.85
CA LYS A 447 27.63 -10.64 -7.46
C LYS A 447 27.33 -9.49 -8.42
N LEU A 448 26.26 -9.60 -9.21
CA LEU A 448 25.82 -8.54 -10.14
C LEU A 448 25.37 -7.27 -9.40
N LEU A 449 24.62 -7.45 -8.31
CA LEU A 449 24.18 -6.36 -7.44
C LEU A 449 25.39 -5.62 -6.86
N ALA A 450 26.41 -6.35 -6.37
CA ALA A 450 27.63 -5.75 -5.83
C ALA A 450 28.40 -4.93 -6.89
N ALA A 451 28.48 -5.42 -8.13
CA ALA A 451 29.14 -4.69 -9.22
C ALA A 451 28.36 -3.44 -9.66
N ALA A 452 27.03 -3.47 -9.62
CA ALA A 452 26.16 -2.38 -10.06
C ALA A 452 26.23 -1.13 -9.16
N VAL A 453 26.75 -1.24 -7.94
CA VAL A 453 26.90 -0.12 -6.98
C VAL A 453 27.79 1.00 -7.55
N GLU A 454 28.86 0.61 -8.25
CA GLU A 454 29.87 1.51 -8.81
C GLU A 454 29.43 2.19 -10.12
N LEU A 455 28.32 1.73 -10.72
CA LEU A 455 27.80 2.27 -11.97
C LEU A 455 26.88 3.47 -11.72
N PRO A 456 26.85 4.45 -12.64
CA PRO A 456 25.87 5.54 -12.58
C PRO A 456 24.43 5.00 -12.59
N PRO A 457 23.55 5.57 -11.74
CA PRO A 457 22.16 5.15 -11.71
C PRO A 457 21.47 5.51 -13.03
N ILE A 458 20.40 4.79 -13.33
CA ILE A 458 19.56 5.03 -14.51
C ILE A 458 18.15 5.44 -14.09
N ASP A 459 17.51 6.22 -14.94
CA ASP A 459 16.09 6.50 -14.79
C ASP A 459 15.25 5.29 -15.20
N VAL A 460 14.29 4.99 -14.35
CA VAL A 460 13.25 3.99 -14.58
C VAL A 460 11.91 4.59 -14.18
N HIS A 461 10.87 4.18 -14.88
CA HIS A 461 9.54 4.73 -14.73
C HIS A 461 8.52 3.62 -14.47
N ILE A 462 7.40 3.98 -13.87
CA ILE A 462 6.23 3.10 -13.76
C ILE A 462 5.12 3.76 -14.57
N ARG A 463 4.59 3.07 -15.58
CA ARG A 463 3.48 3.49 -16.47
C ARG A 463 3.68 4.76 -17.30
N VAL A 464 4.12 5.86 -16.70
CA VAL A 464 4.27 7.17 -17.36
C VAL A 464 5.70 7.69 -17.19
N ALA A 465 6.29 8.16 -18.28
CA ALA A 465 7.60 8.81 -18.31
C ALA A 465 7.52 10.14 -19.05
N GLN A 466 8.50 11.01 -18.82
CA GLN A 466 8.70 12.22 -19.61
C GLN A 466 10.10 12.20 -20.22
N VAL A 467 10.17 12.25 -21.55
CA VAL A 467 11.43 12.16 -22.30
C VAL A 467 11.41 13.23 -23.39
N GLU A 468 12.43 14.09 -23.39
CA GLU A 468 12.60 15.16 -24.39
C GLU A 468 11.34 16.04 -24.56
N GLY A 469 10.66 16.34 -23.44
CA GLY A 469 9.43 17.13 -23.42
C GLY A 469 8.17 16.40 -23.88
N ALA A 470 8.26 15.14 -24.31
CA ALA A 470 7.12 14.29 -24.62
C ALA A 470 6.71 13.46 -23.40
N VAL A 471 5.40 13.28 -23.21
CA VAL A 471 4.85 12.31 -22.26
C VAL A 471 4.74 10.96 -22.94
N ILE A 472 5.30 9.93 -22.31
CA ILE A 472 5.28 8.54 -22.77
C ILE A 472 4.42 7.74 -21.79
N HIS A 473 3.28 7.25 -22.27
CA HIS A 473 2.35 6.44 -21.48
C HIS A 473 2.38 4.99 -21.97
N ASP A 474 3.06 4.12 -21.21
CA ASP A 474 3.28 2.72 -21.56
C ASP A 474 1.95 1.94 -21.59
N LEU A 475 1.69 1.22 -22.68
CA LEU A 475 0.48 0.40 -22.81
C LEU A 475 0.58 -0.94 -22.05
N GLY A 476 1.77 -1.31 -21.57
CA GLY A 476 2.01 -2.59 -20.89
C GLY A 476 2.08 -3.80 -21.83
N THR A 477 2.02 -3.59 -23.15
CA THR A 477 2.02 -4.64 -24.18
C THR A 477 3.43 -5.16 -24.48
N ASP A 478 3.56 -6.43 -24.85
CA ASP A 478 4.86 -7.10 -25.01
C ASP A 478 5.75 -6.54 -26.15
N ASP A 479 5.12 -5.83 -27.09
CA ASP A 479 5.79 -5.09 -28.17
C ASP A 479 6.35 -3.72 -27.73
N GLY A 480 6.06 -3.28 -26.49
CA GLY A 480 6.59 -2.04 -25.92
C GLY A 480 5.96 -0.77 -26.51
N LEU A 481 4.73 -0.87 -27.04
CA LEU A 481 4.01 0.31 -27.52
C LEU A 481 3.61 1.22 -26.35
N ALA A 482 3.69 2.52 -26.62
CA ALA A 482 3.28 3.58 -25.71
C ALA A 482 2.50 4.65 -26.48
N VAL A 483 1.64 5.38 -25.77
CA VAL A 483 1.06 6.63 -26.28
C VAL A 483 2.07 7.74 -26.06
N ILE A 484 2.47 8.41 -27.13
CA ILE A 484 3.42 9.52 -27.11
C ILE A 484 2.65 10.83 -27.30
N THR A 485 2.66 11.67 -26.29
CA THR A 485 1.97 12.97 -26.30
C THR A 485 2.97 14.10 -26.32
N ARG A 486 2.82 14.99 -27.30
CA ARG A 486 3.61 16.22 -27.47
C ARG A 486 2.64 17.41 -27.57
N PRO A 487 3.13 18.66 -27.45
CA PRO A 487 2.31 19.83 -27.77
C PRO A 487 1.62 19.65 -29.13
N GLY A 488 0.29 19.62 -29.11
CA GLY A 488 -0.57 19.53 -30.30
C GLY A 488 -0.63 18.17 -31.01
N SER A 489 0.07 17.13 -30.53
CA SER A 489 0.10 15.83 -31.22
C SER A 489 0.09 14.63 -30.28
N VAL A 490 -0.57 13.57 -30.72
CA VAL A 490 -0.66 12.28 -30.04
C VAL A 490 -0.41 11.18 -31.06
N SER A 491 0.45 10.20 -30.73
CA SER A 491 0.68 9.02 -31.55
C SER A 491 0.87 7.77 -30.70
N VAL A 492 0.78 6.59 -31.32
CA VAL A 492 1.13 5.31 -30.71
C VAL A 492 2.37 4.79 -31.42
N ALA A 493 3.43 4.53 -30.66
CA ALA A 493 4.70 4.03 -31.20
C ALA A 493 5.47 3.27 -30.11
N PRO A 494 6.52 2.50 -30.46
CA PRO A 494 7.40 1.90 -29.46
C PRO A 494 7.97 2.96 -28.53
N ALA A 495 8.00 2.67 -27.22
CA ALA A 495 8.57 3.56 -26.22
C ALA A 495 10.05 3.86 -26.55
N PRO A 496 10.51 5.12 -26.46
CA PRO A 496 11.92 5.46 -26.63
C PRO A 496 12.80 4.67 -25.67
N GLN A 497 14.02 4.30 -26.08
CA GLN A 497 14.95 3.55 -25.21
C GLN A 497 15.30 4.27 -23.90
N ALA A 498 15.18 5.60 -23.87
CA ALA A 498 15.35 6.41 -22.66
C ALA A 498 14.19 6.21 -21.66
N ALA A 499 12.98 5.88 -22.11
CA ALA A 499 11.81 5.61 -21.27
C ALA A 499 11.79 4.13 -20.83
N ARG A 500 12.62 3.77 -19.85
CA ARG A 500 12.68 2.40 -19.31
C ARG A 500 11.57 2.17 -18.29
N PHE A 501 10.60 1.32 -18.62
CA PHE A 501 9.48 1.00 -17.73
C PHE A 501 9.72 -0.27 -16.93
N VAL A 502 9.49 -0.21 -15.62
CA VAL A 502 9.44 -1.39 -14.76
C VAL A 502 8.07 -2.04 -14.90
N ILE A 503 8.07 -3.35 -15.17
CA ILE A 503 6.85 -4.12 -15.37
C ILE A 503 6.89 -5.34 -14.46
N GLY A 504 5.97 -5.38 -13.50
CA GLY A 504 5.68 -6.54 -12.66
C GLY A 504 4.45 -7.30 -13.14
N ASP A 505 4.28 -8.51 -12.61
CA ASP A 505 3.15 -9.40 -12.93
C ASP A 505 1.78 -8.79 -12.55
N ALA A 506 1.76 -7.79 -11.68
CA ALA A 506 0.55 -7.10 -11.23
C ALA A 506 0.11 -5.96 -12.17
N ASN A 507 0.95 -5.54 -13.13
CA ASN A 507 0.62 -4.46 -14.06
C ASN A 507 -0.29 -4.98 -15.19
N GLY A 508 -1.43 -4.31 -15.39
CA GLY A 508 -2.36 -4.59 -16.47
C GLY A 508 -1.96 -3.94 -17.79
N ARG A 509 -2.68 -4.28 -18.85
CA ARG A 509 -2.51 -3.69 -20.19
C ARG A 509 -3.56 -2.60 -20.41
N LEU A 510 -3.14 -1.49 -21.02
CA LEU A 510 -4.07 -0.50 -21.57
C LEU A 510 -4.49 -0.92 -22.97
N PRO A 511 -5.74 -0.63 -23.39
CA PRO A 511 -6.10 -0.78 -24.78
C PRO A 511 -5.35 0.26 -25.63
N PRO A 512 -5.08 -0.02 -26.91
CA PRO A 512 -4.64 1.02 -27.84
C PRO A 512 -5.67 2.17 -27.87
N PRO A 513 -5.25 3.45 -27.80
CA PRO A 513 -6.18 4.57 -27.87
C PRO A 513 -6.82 4.66 -29.26
N ALA A 514 -8.14 4.88 -29.31
CA ALA A 514 -8.89 5.05 -30.55
C ALA A 514 -8.73 6.49 -31.10
N LEU A 515 -7.51 6.84 -31.53
CA LEU A 515 -7.17 8.19 -31.99
C LEU A 515 -7.94 8.65 -33.24
N ASP A 516 -8.37 7.71 -34.08
CA ASP A 516 -9.14 7.98 -35.30
C ASP A 516 -10.61 8.30 -34.98
N GLU A 517 -11.17 7.72 -33.92
CA GLU A 517 -12.54 7.98 -33.45
C GLU A 517 -12.63 9.25 -32.58
N VAL A 518 -11.47 9.75 -32.12
CA VAL A 518 -11.34 10.97 -31.32
C VAL A 518 -10.32 11.90 -32.00
N PRO A 519 -10.70 12.54 -33.12
CA PRO A 519 -9.78 13.34 -33.93
C PRO A 519 -9.32 14.64 -33.27
N ASP A 520 -10.11 15.18 -32.35
CA ASP A 520 -9.92 16.51 -31.74
C ASP A 520 -10.30 16.53 -30.25
N VAL A 521 -10.11 17.69 -29.61
CA VAL A 521 -10.44 17.87 -28.18
C VAL A 521 -11.94 17.82 -27.96
N GLU A 522 -12.75 18.41 -28.83
CA GLU A 522 -14.22 18.49 -28.67
C GLU A 522 -14.87 17.10 -28.65
N SER A 523 -14.50 16.23 -29.60
CA SER A 523 -14.92 14.83 -29.64
C SER A 523 -14.46 14.05 -28.41
N GLY A 524 -13.25 14.32 -27.91
CA GLY A 524 -12.73 13.70 -26.69
C GLY A 524 -13.49 14.12 -25.44
N VAL A 525 -13.76 15.41 -25.30
CA VAL A 525 -14.55 15.97 -24.20
C VAL A 525 -15.94 15.36 -24.16
N ARG A 526 -16.60 15.19 -25.32
CA ARG A 526 -17.90 14.51 -25.40
C ARG A 526 -17.85 13.08 -24.85
N VAL A 527 -16.81 12.32 -25.19
CA VAL A 527 -16.61 10.95 -24.66
C VAL A 527 -16.47 10.97 -23.14
N LEU A 528 -15.63 11.86 -22.60
CA LEU A 528 -15.44 11.97 -21.15
C LEU A 528 -16.74 12.40 -20.45
N HIS A 529 -17.47 13.36 -21.01
CA HIS A 529 -18.75 13.83 -20.48
C HIS A 529 -19.82 12.72 -20.46
N GLU A 530 -19.87 11.87 -21.50
CA GLU A 530 -20.76 10.70 -21.52
C GLU A 530 -20.42 9.73 -20.36
N GLU A 531 -19.13 9.48 -20.11
CA GLU A 531 -18.68 8.65 -18.99
C GLU A 531 -18.99 9.29 -17.63
N TYR A 532 -18.76 10.60 -17.48
CA TYR A 532 -19.05 11.31 -16.23
C TYR A 532 -20.55 11.38 -15.94
N ALA A 533 -21.36 11.63 -16.95
CA ALA A 533 -22.82 11.62 -16.84
C ALA A 533 -23.33 10.24 -16.41
N PHE A 534 -22.82 9.16 -17.03
CA PHE A 534 -23.14 7.79 -16.65
C PHE A 534 -22.64 7.45 -15.23
N ALA A 535 -21.48 7.98 -14.85
CA ALA A 535 -20.92 7.86 -13.51
C ALA A 535 -21.71 8.65 -12.45
N GLY A 536 -22.62 9.54 -12.86
CA GLY A 536 -23.40 10.40 -11.96
C GLY A 536 -22.57 11.55 -11.39
N VAL A 537 -21.44 11.88 -12.01
CA VAL A 537 -20.60 13.00 -11.62
C VAL A 537 -21.34 14.31 -11.93
N PRO A 538 -21.43 15.27 -11.00
CA PRO A 538 -22.03 16.57 -11.28
C PRO A 538 -21.35 17.28 -12.45
N GLU A 539 -22.14 17.84 -13.37
CA GLU A 539 -21.63 18.52 -14.57
C GLU A 539 -20.67 19.67 -14.22
N SER A 540 -20.90 20.33 -13.09
CA SER A 540 -20.09 21.44 -12.59
C SER A 540 -18.63 21.06 -12.28
N VAL A 541 -18.31 19.78 -12.13
CA VAL A 541 -16.93 19.33 -11.84
C VAL A 541 -16.28 18.58 -13.00
N TRP A 542 -16.95 18.41 -14.15
CA TRP A 542 -16.39 17.69 -15.30
C TRP A 542 -15.08 18.31 -15.83
N PRO A 543 -14.97 19.65 -16.00
CA PRO A 543 -13.70 20.25 -16.46
C PRO A 543 -12.56 20.04 -15.45
N LEU A 544 -12.86 20.08 -14.14
CA LEU A 544 -11.87 19.88 -13.09
C LEU A 544 -11.41 18.42 -12.99
N LEU A 545 -12.33 17.46 -13.12
CA LEU A 545 -12.00 16.03 -13.14
C LEU A 545 -11.19 15.66 -14.40
N THR A 546 -11.53 16.27 -15.54
CA THR A 546 -10.74 16.16 -16.79
C THR A 546 -9.34 16.72 -16.58
N ALA A 547 -9.23 17.88 -15.93
CA ALA A 547 -7.94 18.49 -15.61
C ALA A 547 -7.09 17.61 -14.69
N TRP A 548 -7.71 16.99 -13.68
CA TRP A 548 -7.04 16.04 -12.81
C TRP A 548 -6.51 14.82 -13.59
N LEU A 549 -7.35 14.21 -14.43
CA LEU A 549 -6.96 13.04 -15.25
C LEU A 549 -5.78 13.36 -16.18
N ALA A 550 -5.84 14.44 -16.94
CA ALA A 550 -4.76 14.84 -17.84
C ALA A 550 -3.48 15.19 -17.06
N ALA A 551 -3.62 15.81 -15.88
CA ALA A 551 -2.49 16.10 -14.99
C ALA A 551 -1.80 14.84 -14.46
N THR A 552 -2.52 13.72 -14.30
CA THR A 552 -1.87 12.45 -13.88
C THR A 552 -0.86 11.93 -14.89
N LEU A 553 -0.93 12.34 -16.17
CA LEU A 553 0.03 11.96 -17.20
C LEU A 553 1.30 12.83 -17.20
N GLN A 554 1.45 13.75 -16.23
CA GLN A 554 2.67 14.52 -16.03
C GLN A 554 3.41 13.98 -14.79
N PRO A 555 4.40 13.08 -14.96
CA PRO A 555 5.00 12.35 -13.83
C PRO A 555 5.72 13.26 -12.82
N ASP A 556 6.28 14.38 -13.27
CA ASP A 556 6.96 15.35 -12.41
C ASP A 556 6.02 16.39 -11.79
N LEU A 557 4.71 16.32 -12.08
CA LEU A 557 3.72 17.25 -11.55
C LEU A 557 3.19 16.78 -10.18
N VAL A 558 3.18 17.69 -9.20
CA VAL A 558 2.44 17.42 -7.95
C VAL A 558 0.96 17.45 -8.27
N THR A 559 0.33 16.28 -8.32
CA THR A 559 -1.10 16.12 -8.58
C THR A 559 -1.88 16.21 -7.27
N PRO A 560 -3.02 16.93 -7.24
CA PRO A 560 -3.88 16.94 -6.06
C PRO A 560 -4.42 15.53 -5.76
N ILE A 561 -4.70 15.26 -4.50
CA ILE A 561 -5.40 14.04 -4.08
C ILE A 561 -6.84 14.14 -4.58
N LEU A 562 -7.32 13.16 -5.35
CA LEU A 562 -8.72 13.10 -5.74
C LEU A 562 -9.52 12.33 -4.69
N GLU A 563 -10.47 12.98 -4.04
CA GLU A 563 -11.41 12.34 -3.13
C GLU A 563 -12.80 12.26 -3.78
N LEU A 564 -13.31 11.05 -3.95
CA LEU A 564 -14.68 10.77 -4.38
C LEU A 564 -15.54 10.48 -3.15
N SER A 565 -16.39 11.42 -2.74
CA SER A 565 -17.25 11.30 -1.57
C SER A 565 -18.72 11.08 -1.95
N GLY A 566 -19.57 10.68 -0.99
CA GLY A 566 -21.01 10.52 -1.21
C GLY A 566 -21.60 9.24 -0.59
N PRO A 567 -22.93 9.11 -0.53
CA PRO A 567 -23.60 8.02 0.17
C PRO A 567 -23.32 6.63 -0.42
N PRO A 568 -23.45 5.54 0.35
CA PRO A 568 -23.32 4.18 -0.16
C PRO A 568 -24.14 3.94 -1.43
N GLY A 569 -23.55 3.27 -2.42
CA GLY A 569 -24.21 3.02 -3.71
C GLY A 569 -24.20 4.18 -4.71
N SER A 570 -23.53 5.31 -4.43
CA SER A 570 -23.35 6.40 -5.42
C SER A 570 -22.39 6.04 -6.58
N GLY A 571 -21.61 4.97 -6.45
CA GLY A 571 -20.68 4.49 -7.48
C GLY A 571 -19.23 4.97 -7.34
N LYS A 572 -18.85 5.55 -6.19
CA LYS A 572 -17.48 6.07 -5.91
C LYS A 572 -16.37 5.08 -6.22
N THR A 573 -16.46 3.87 -5.68
CA THR A 573 -15.46 2.80 -5.86
C THR A 573 -15.34 2.40 -7.32
N ILE A 574 -16.46 2.29 -8.04
CA ILE A 574 -16.49 1.96 -9.47
C ILE A 574 -15.83 3.09 -10.27
N LEU A 575 -16.19 4.35 -10.01
CA LEU A 575 -15.59 5.49 -10.69
C LEU A 575 -14.08 5.58 -10.40
N ALA A 576 -13.65 5.43 -9.15
CA ALA A 576 -12.23 5.39 -8.79
C ALA A 576 -11.47 4.28 -9.54
N ALA A 577 -12.04 3.08 -9.62
CA ALA A 577 -11.48 1.97 -10.38
C ALA A 577 -11.40 2.27 -11.88
N GLN A 578 -12.43 2.90 -12.46
CA GLN A 578 -12.44 3.30 -13.87
C GLN A 578 -11.38 4.37 -14.17
N LEU A 579 -11.26 5.40 -13.31
CA LEU A 579 -10.23 6.42 -13.43
C LEU A 579 -8.82 5.81 -13.31
N GLN A 580 -8.59 4.89 -12.37
CA GLN A 580 -7.33 4.16 -12.29
C GLN A 580 -7.07 3.33 -13.55
N GLN A 581 -8.08 2.65 -14.09
CA GLN A 581 -7.93 1.82 -15.29
C GLN A 581 -7.61 2.61 -16.57
N LEU A 582 -7.94 3.92 -16.62
CA LEU A 582 -7.54 4.80 -17.72
C LEU A 582 -6.06 5.18 -17.66
N ILE A 583 -5.46 5.17 -16.47
CA ILE A 583 -4.08 5.64 -16.25
C ILE A 583 -3.14 4.47 -16.02
N ASP A 584 -3.42 3.63 -15.04
CA ASP A 584 -2.58 2.50 -14.66
C ASP A 584 -3.48 1.31 -14.34
N PRO A 585 -3.78 0.41 -15.30
CA PRO A 585 -4.54 -0.78 -15.00
C PRO A 585 -3.72 -1.81 -14.23
N GLY A 586 -4.39 -2.56 -13.37
CA GLY A 586 -3.85 -3.77 -12.75
C GLY A 586 -4.20 -5.01 -13.57
N ALA A 587 -3.58 -6.15 -13.28
CA ALA A 587 -3.94 -7.42 -13.88
C ALA A 587 -5.39 -7.86 -13.55
N ILE A 588 -5.95 -7.36 -12.44
CA ILE A 588 -7.33 -7.56 -12.02
C ILE A 588 -8.03 -6.20 -12.03
N ALA A 589 -9.25 -6.16 -12.59
CA ALA A 589 -10.08 -4.96 -12.60
C ALA A 589 -10.62 -4.65 -11.20
N GLY A 590 -10.52 -3.39 -10.79
CA GLY A 590 -10.93 -2.91 -9.46
C GLY A 590 -10.05 -1.78 -8.95
N ILE A 591 -10.50 -1.08 -7.91
CA ILE A 591 -9.66 -0.08 -7.24
C ILE A 591 -8.52 -0.81 -6.53
N ARG A 592 -7.29 -0.37 -6.78
CA ARG A 592 -6.12 -0.89 -6.07
C ARG A 592 -5.93 -0.09 -4.80
N SER A 593 -6.54 -0.59 -3.72
CA SER A 593 -6.47 0.01 -2.39
C SER A 593 -5.19 -0.41 -1.68
N ALA A 594 -4.42 0.54 -1.16
CA ALA A 594 -3.36 0.28 -0.19
C ALA A 594 -3.86 0.63 1.21
N SER A 595 -3.34 -0.01 2.27
CA SER A 595 -3.58 0.51 3.62
C SER A 595 -2.78 1.81 3.83
N LEU A 596 -3.26 2.67 4.73
CA LEU A 596 -2.60 3.94 5.11
C LEU A 596 -1.38 3.72 6.02
N ARG A 597 -0.52 2.77 5.69
CA ARG A 597 0.74 2.49 6.37
C ARG A 597 1.91 2.81 5.44
N PRO A 598 3.01 3.42 5.94
CA PRO A 598 4.15 3.78 5.10
C PRO A 598 4.70 2.61 4.28
N GLU A 599 4.78 1.42 4.87
CA GLU A 599 5.27 0.19 4.21
C GLU A 599 4.37 -0.29 3.06
N ASP A 600 3.04 -0.24 3.25
CA ASP A 600 2.08 -0.66 2.22
C ASP A 600 2.06 0.33 1.05
N ILE A 601 2.12 1.63 1.37
CA ILE A 601 2.21 2.69 0.36
C ILE A 601 3.53 2.59 -0.41
N ALA A 602 4.65 2.31 0.26
CA ALA A 602 5.93 2.09 -0.40
C ALA A 602 5.88 0.88 -1.35
N ALA A 603 5.30 -0.24 -0.90
CA ALA A 603 5.12 -1.43 -1.74
C ALA A 603 4.22 -1.16 -2.95
N ALA A 604 3.09 -0.48 -2.75
CA ALA A 604 2.19 -0.09 -3.82
C ALA A 604 2.87 0.88 -4.81
N ALA A 605 3.57 1.90 -4.31
CA ALA A 605 4.28 2.88 -5.11
C ALA A 605 5.46 2.28 -5.89
N ALA A 606 6.03 1.17 -5.45
CA ALA A 606 7.07 0.44 -6.17
C ALA A 606 6.51 -0.36 -7.37
N SER A 607 5.20 -0.65 -7.40
CA SER A 607 4.59 -1.48 -8.44
C SER A 607 3.59 -0.73 -9.32
N PHE A 608 2.95 0.30 -8.79
CA PHE A 608 1.84 1.01 -9.41
C PHE A 608 2.10 2.50 -9.51
N TYR A 609 1.63 3.11 -10.59
CA TYR A 609 1.74 4.54 -10.84
C TYR A 609 0.66 5.33 -10.11
N THR A 610 -0.56 4.81 -10.00
CA THR A 610 -1.63 5.40 -9.20
C THR A 610 -1.87 4.60 -7.92
N ILE A 611 -2.14 5.29 -6.80
CA ILE A 611 -2.51 4.65 -5.54
C ILE A 611 -3.96 4.96 -5.22
N GLY A 612 -4.73 3.92 -4.88
CA GLY A 612 -6.12 4.06 -4.42
C GLY A 612 -6.22 3.83 -2.91
N PHE A 613 -7.22 4.44 -2.30
CA PHE A 613 -7.67 4.14 -0.94
C PHE A 613 -9.19 4.08 -0.98
N ASP A 614 -9.76 2.89 -0.82
CA ASP A 614 -11.21 2.69 -0.89
C ASP A 614 -11.85 2.78 0.50
N ASN A 615 -13.04 3.38 0.55
CA ASN A 615 -13.91 3.46 1.71
C ASN A 615 -13.24 4.04 2.98
N VAL A 616 -12.40 5.07 2.80
CA VAL A 616 -11.74 5.76 3.90
C VAL A 616 -12.79 6.50 4.72
N SER A 617 -12.96 6.07 5.96
CA SER A 617 -13.96 6.66 6.87
C SER A 617 -13.42 7.86 7.64
N ARG A 618 -12.14 7.81 8.07
CA ARG A 618 -11.46 8.85 8.85
C ARG A 618 -9.97 8.86 8.53
N LEU A 619 -9.34 10.03 8.67
CA LEU A 619 -7.89 10.20 8.57
C LEU A 619 -7.36 10.89 9.84
N ASN A 620 -6.35 10.29 10.46
CA ASN A 620 -5.60 10.94 11.53
C ASN A 620 -4.55 11.93 10.98
N ALA A 621 -3.80 12.59 11.88
CA ALA A 621 -2.81 13.59 11.49
C ALA A 621 -1.68 13.01 10.62
N ASP A 622 -1.12 11.89 11.07
CA ASP A 622 0.03 11.26 10.44
C ASP A 622 -0.35 10.66 9.09
N GLU A 623 -1.55 10.11 8.96
CA GLU A 623 -2.09 9.58 7.70
C GLU A 623 -2.34 10.70 6.68
N SER A 624 -2.91 11.82 7.11
CA SER A 624 -3.14 12.98 6.26
C SER A 624 -1.81 13.58 5.75
N ASP A 625 -0.82 13.70 6.63
CA ASP A 625 0.53 14.14 6.28
C ASP A 625 1.23 13.16 5.33
N LEU A 626 1.04 11.85 5.54
CA LEU A 626 1.61 10.81 4.70
C LEU A 626 1.06 10.88 3.27
N LEU A 627 -0.26 11.04 3.11
CA LEU A 627 -0.88 11.20 1.79
C LEU A 627 -0.36 12.45 1.05
N CYS A 628 -0.19 13.56 1.76
CA CYS A 628 0.38 14.79 1.19
C CYS A 628 1.85 14.61 0.77
N LYS A 629 2.61 13.78 1.48
CA LYS A 629 4.00 13.41 1.14
C LYS A 629 4.09 12.55 -0.13
N VAL A 630 3.15 11.62 -0.31
CA VAL A 630 3.09 10.75 -1.50
C VAL A 630 2.86 11.53 -2.78
N THR A 631 2.02 12.57 -2.77
CA THR A 631 1.75 13.38 -3.97
C THR A 631 2.87 14.39 -4.27
N THR A 632 3.60 14.84 -3.25
CA THR A 632 4.65 15.86 -3.39
C THR A 632 6.03 15.30 -3.77
N GLY A 633 6.28 14.00 -3.61
CA GLY A 633 7.58 13.40 -3.96
C GLY A 633 8.46 13.07 -2.75
N ALA A 634 7.89 12.64 -1.62
CA ALA A 634 8.67 12.35 -0.42
C ALA A 634 9.48 11.06 -0.52
N THR A 635 10.63 11.03 0.16
CA THR A 635 11.38 9.81 0.41
C THR A 635 10.81 9.08 1.62
N LEU A 636 10.21 7.92 1.41
CA LEU A 636 9.80 7.01 2.49
C LEU A 636 10.97 6.12 2.88
N ILE A 637 11.25 6.04 4.19
CA ILE A 637 12.26 5.15 4.75
C ILE A 637 11.54 3.97 5.39
N TYR A 638 11.82 2.76 4.92
CA TYR A 638 11.25 1.53 5.47
C TYR A 638 12.30 0.42 5.60
N ARG A 639 11.97 -0.62 6.38
CA ARG A 639 12.82 -1.79 6.57
C ARG A 639 12.37 -2.91 5.65
N ARG A 640 13.26 -3.43 4.80
CA ARG A 640 12.97 -4.63 4.01
C ARG A 640 12.83 -5.82 4.95
N LEU A 641 11.68 -6.49 4.92
CA LEU A 641 11.55 -7.85 5.46
C LEU A 641 12.62 -8.70 4.75
N TYR A 642 13.43 -9.43 5.51
CA TYR A 642 14.57 -10.27 5.05
C TYR A 642 15.93 -9.59 4.82
N ALA A 643 16.08 -8.26 4.89
CA ALA A 643 17.41 -7.63 4.90
C ALA A 643 17.88 -7.41 6.34
N GLN A 644 19.08 -7.92 6.70
CA GLN A 644 19.68 -7.63 7.99
C GLN A 644 19.98 -6.12 8.08
N ARG A 645 19.28 -5.41 8.98
CA ARG A 645 19.58 -4.06 9.52
C ARG A 645 19.63 -2.83 8.58
N GLU A 646 19.45 -2.95 7.27
CA GLU A 646 19.50 -1.77 6.37
C GLU A 646 18.12 -1.14 6.10
N ALA A 647 18.02 0.18 6.29
CA ALA A 647 16.86 0.96 5.95
C ALA A 647 16.95 1.38 4.47
N VAL A 648 15.88 1.12 3.71
CA VAL A 648 15.78 1.49 2.30
C VAL A 648 14.98 2.77 2.18
N ALA A 649 15.49 3.71 1.40
CA ALA A 649 14.87 4.99 1.10
C ALA A 649 14.27 4.94 -0.32
N LEU A 650 12.95 5.09 -0.43
CA LEU A 650 12.23 5.10 -1.70
C LEU A 650 11.62 6.48 -1.91
N SER A 651 12.08 7.19 -2.93
CA SER A 651 11.46 8.46 -3.35
C SER A 651 10.20 8.15 -4.14
N ILE A 652 9.03 8.53 -3.61
CA ILE A 652 7.73 8.23 -4.23
C ILE A 652 6.97 9.50 -4.58
N LYS A 653 6.47 9.53 -5.82
CA LYS A 653 5.55 10.54 -6.32
C LYS A 653 4.44 9.86 -7.11
N ARG A 654 3.22 9.88 -6.60
CA ARG A 654 2.08 9.13 -7.16
C ARG A 654 0.79 9.94 -7.13
N PRO A 655 -0.02 9.95 -8.21
CA PRO A 655 -1.41 10.35 -8.11
C PRO A 655 -2.18 9.46 -7.13
N VAL A 656 -3.01 10.08 -6.30
CA VAL A 656 -3.78 9.40 -5.25
C VAL A 656 -5.27 9.60 -5.48
N ILE A 657 -6.04 8.51 -5.37
CA ILE A 657 -7.50 8.53 -5.34
C ILE A 657 -7.98 7.97 -4.00
N ILE A 658 -8.92 8.66 -3.35
CA ILE A 658 -9.58 8.25 -2.12
C ILE A 658 -11.08 8.15 -2.40
N THR A 659 -11.74 7.15 -1.85
CA THR A 659 -13.21 7.15 -1.76
C THR A 659 -13.63 7.22 -0.30
N SER A 660 -14.72 7.93 -0.03
CA SER A 660 -15.24 8.14 1.33
C SER A 660 -16.77 8.28 1.31
N VAL A 661 -17.43 8.05 2.44
CA VAL A 661 -18.87 8.36 2.53
C VAL A 661 -19.07 9.86 2.70
N THR A 662 -18.25 10.46 3.55
CA THR A 662 -18.18 11.90 3.82
C THR A 662 -16.74 12.37 3.58
N PRO A 663 -16.52 13.59 3.07
CA PRO A 663 -15.18 14.12 2.87
C PRO A 663 -14.27 13.96 4.11
N VAL A 664 -13.10 13.33 3.96
CA VAL A 664 -12.14 13.07 5.03
C VAL A 664 -10.92 13.99 4.98
N LEU A 665 -10.63 14.60 3.82
CA LEU A 665 -9.52 15.55 3.65
C LEU A 665 -9.91 16.97 4.08
N VAL A 666 -10.38 17.12 5.32
CA VAL A 666 -10.91 18.39 5.86
C VAL A 666 -9.86 19.25 6.58
N ARG A 667 -8.66 18.71 6.84
CA ARG A 667 -7.57 19.44 7.50
C ARG A 667 -6.94 20.44 6.53
N SER A 668 -6.67 21.66 7.00
CA SER A 668 -6.27 22.79 6.14
C SER A 668 -5.11 22.52 5.18
N ASP A 669 -4.06 21.77 5.58
CA ASP A 669 -2.95 21.45 4.65
C ASP A 669 -3.32 20.39 3.59
N ALA A 670 -4.13 19.40 3.94
CA ALA A 670 -4.56 18.34 3.02
C ALA A 670 -5.70 18.81 2.11
N ALA A 671 -6.65 19.59 2.64
CA ALA A 671 -7.73 20.23 1.90
C ALA A 671 -7.19 21.12 0.77
N ASP A 672 -6.16 21.92 1.06
CA ASP A 672 -5.48 22.77 0.05
C ASP A 672 -4.79 21.98 -1.08
N ARG A 673 -4.65 20.65 -0.92
CA ARG A 673 -4.02 19.75 -1.89
C ARG A 673 -4.98 18.69 -2.42
N ALA A 674 -6.28 18.82 -2.16
CA ALA A 674 -7.28 17.84 -2.52
C ALA A 674 -8.34 18.41 -3.46
N ILE A 675 -8.77 17.61 -4.43
CA ILE A 675 -10.00 17.82 -5.19
C ILE A 675 -11.05 16.88 -4.63
N VAL A 676 -12.15 17.42 -4.12
CA VAL A 676 -13.28 16.63 -3.60
C VAL A 676 -14.41 16.66 -4.62
N VAL A 677 -14.83 15.48 -5.08
CA VAL A 677 -15.97 15.28 -5.97
C VAL A 677 -17.05 14.51 -5.21
N GLU A 678 -18.14 15.20 -4.89
CA GLU A 678 -19.28 14.60 -4.20
C GLU A 678 -20.24 13.96 -5.21
N LEU A 679 -20.44 12.64 -5.11
CA LEU A 679 -21.34 11.88 -5.96
C LEU A 679 -22.72 11.75 -5.30
N PRO A 680 -23.81 12.19 -5.96
CA PRO A 680 -25.16 12.04 -5.43
C PRO A 680 -25.60 10.56 -5.38
N PRO A 681 -26.62 10.22 -4.56
CA PRO A 681 -27.23 8.89 -4.60
C PRO A 681 -27.74 8.55 -6.00
N ARG A 682 -27.49 7.32 -6.45
CA ARG A 682 -28.00 6.84 -7.74
C ARG A 682 -29.48 6.49 -7.65
N ARG A 683 -30.28 7.02 -8.57
CA ARG A 683 -31.72 6.73 -8.69
C ARG A 683 -32.00 5.31 -9.22
N LEU A 684 -31.14 4.81 -10.09
CA LEU A 684 -31.22 3.48 -10.68
C LEU A 684 -29.90 2.74 -10.45
N ARG A 685 -29.99 1.48 -10.02
CA ARG A 685 -28.84 0.60 -9.85
C ARG A 685 -28.72 -0.26 -11.09
N THR A 686 -27.58 -0.18 -11.76
CA THR A 686 -27.20 -1.04 -12.89
C THR A 686 -26.28 -2.14 -12.38
N ASP A 687 -26.32 -3.31 -13.02
CA ASP A 687 -25.41 -4.40 -12.69
C ASP A 687 -23.94 -3.99 -12.95
N GLU A 688 -23.05 -4.35 -12.02
CA GLU A 688 -21.64 -3.96 -12.11
C GLU A 688 -20.96 -4.53 -13.37
N ARG A 689 -21.35 -5.72 -13.83
CA ARG A 689 -20.77 -6.31 -15.05
C ARG A 689 -21.17 -5.51 -16.28
N GLU A 690 -22.40 -5.02 -16.33
CA GLU A 690 -22.88 -4.17 -17.42
C GLU A 690 -22.16 -2.81 -17.41
N VAL A 691 -21.98 -2.22 -16.23
CA VAL A 691 -21.19 -0.97 -16.06
C VAL A 691 -19.76 -1.16 -16.55
N ASN A 692 -19.10 -2.24 -16.13
CA ASN A 692 -17.72 -2.55 -16.52
C ASN A 692 -17.61 -2.87 -18.02
N ALA A 693 -18.56 -3.63 -18.59
CA ALA A 693 -18.58 -3.93 -20.02
C ALA A 693 -18.75 -2.66 -20.88
N ARG A 694 -19.64 -1.75 -20.46
CA ARG A 694 -19.82 -0.43 -21.11
C ARG A 694 -18.53 0.40 -21.05
N PHE A 695 -17.90 0.44 -19.88
CA PHE A 695 -16.65 1.16 -19.70
C PHE A 695 -15.53 0.59 -20.58
N GLU A 696 -15.33 -0.74 -20.59
CA GLU A 696 -14.32 -1.39 -21.43
C GLU A 696 -14.54 -1.10 -22.92
N ALA A 697 -15.80 -1.04 -23.38
CA ALA A 697 -16.12 -0.64 -24.76
C ALA A 697 -15.74 0.81 -25.07
N THR A 698 -15.82 1.72 -24.09
CA THR A 698 -15.53 3.15 -24.27
C THR A 698 -14.07 3.51 -23.96
N ARG A 699 -13.37 2.64 -23.23
CA ARG A 699 -12.01 2.86 -22.72
C ARG A 699 -10.99 3.27 -23.77
N PRO A 700 -10.94 2.70 -24.99
CA PRO A 700 -10.03 3.17 -26.05
C PRO A 700 -10.26 4.64 -26.43
N ARG A 701 -11.53 5.07 -26.52
CA ARG A 701 -11.91 6.45 -26.85
C ARG A 701 -11.64 7.39 -25.67
N ALA A 702 -11.92 6.96 -24.44
CA ALA A 702 -11.62 7.74 -23.24
C ALA A 702 -10.11 7.95 -23.06
N LEU A 703 -9.28 6.93 -23.32
CA LEU A 703 -7.83 7.06 -23.31
C LEU A 703 -7.34 8.06 -24.38
N ALA A 704 -7.86 7.96 -25.61
CA ALA A 704 -7.57 8.93 -26.66
C ALA A 704 -7.94 10.36 -26.23
N ALA A 705 -9.11 10.55 -25.62
CA ALA A 705 -9.59 11.85 -25.15
C ALA A 705 -8.63 12.49 -24.14
N ILE A 706 -8.17 11.76 -23.12
CA ILE A 706 -7.24 12.29 -22.11
C ILE A 706 -5.95 12.80 -22.77
N HIS A 707 -5.40 12.03 -23.72
CA HIS A 707 -4.18 12.41 -24.43
C HIS A 707 -4.40 13.60 -25.38
N ARG A 708 -5.56 13.72 -26.04
CA ARG A 708 -5.91 14.88 -26.88
C ARG A 708 -6.01 16.15 -26.05
N VAL A 709 -6.69 16.10 -24.91
CA VAL A 709 -6.80 17.22 -23.98
C VAL A 709 -5.41 17.64 -23.50
N LEU A 710 -4.56 16.68 -23.10
CA LEU A 710 -3.21 16.99 -22.66
C LEU A 710 -2.35 17.61 -23.77
N ALA A 711 -2.39 17.05 -24.99
CA ALA A 711 -1.65 17.57 -26.13
C ALA A 711 -2.02 19.04 -26.43
N ALA A 712 -3.32 19.34 -26.41
CA ALA A 712 -3.82 20.70 -26.62
C ALA A 712 -3.41 21.63 -25.47
N ALA A 713 -3.53 21.19 -24.22
CA ALA A 713 -3.11 21.98 -23.06
C ALA A 713 -1.61 22.30 -23.09
N LEU A 714 -0.77 21.34 -23.47
CA LEU A 714 0.68 21.56 -23.62
C LEU A 714 1.02 22.63 -24.66
N SER A 715 0.19 22.81 -25.69
CA SER A 715 0.34 23.89 -26.69
C SER A 715 -0.09 25.27 -26.18
N CYS A 716 -0.81 25.35 -25.06
CA CYS A 716 -1.31 26.59 -24.46
C CYS A 716 -0.51 27.00 -23.21
N MET A 717 0.56 26.28 -22.85
CA MET A 717 1.32 26.49 -21.61
C MET A 717 2.06 27.83 -21.52
N ASP A 718 2.29 28.50 -22.65
CA ASP A 718 2.87 29.84 -22.79
C ASP A 718 1.83 30.96 -22.68
N GLN A 719 0.54 30.65 -22.87
CA GLN A 719 -0.58 31.59 -22.77
C GLN A 719 -1.07 31.80 -21.34
N VAL A 720 -0.63 30.97 -20.40
CA VAL A 720 -1.10 30.97 -19.01
C VAL A 720 -0.02 31.46 -18.05
N SER A 721 -0.44 32.22 -17.03
CA SER A 721 0.48 32.69 -16.00
C SER A 721 1.08 31.53 -15.21
N ALA A 722 2.41 31.54 -15.08
CA ALA A 722 3.14 30.65 -14.19
C ALA A 722 3.04 31.06 -12.72
N SER A 723 2.62 32.30 -12.42
CA SER A 723 2.46 32.76 -11.04
C SER A 723 1.12 32.29 -10.44
N SER A 724 1.19 31.78 -9.22
CA SER A 724 0.03 31.44 -8.41
C SER A 724 0.41 31.55 -6.93
N SER A 725 -0.50 32.04 -6.11
CA SER A 725 -0.40 31.98 -4.65
C SER A 725 -0.75 30.59 -4.10
N HIS A 726 -1.24 29.68 -4.95
CA HIS A 726 -1.66 28.34 -4.58
C HIS A 726 -0.46 27.42 -4.36
N ARG A 727 -0.55 26.53 -3.35
CA ARG A 727 0.53 25.55 -3.03
C ARG A 727 0.85 24.61 -4.20
N LEU A 728 -0.17 24.24 -4.97
CA LEU A 728 -0.07 23.42 -6.17
C LEU A 728 0.16 24.26 -7.46
N ALA A 729 1.10 25.21 -7.43
CA ALA A 729 1.30 26.16 -8.54
C ALA A 729 1.50 25.50 -9.92
N GLY A 730 2.23 24.38 -9.98
CA GLY A 730 2.40 23.61 -11.21
C GLY A 730 1.07 23.05 -11.74
N PHE A 731 0.25 22.47 -10.87
CA PHE A 731 -1.07 21.95 -11.25
C PHE A 731 -2.00 23.09 -11.66
N VAL A 732 -1.97 24.23 -10.96
CA VAL A 732 -2.76 25.40 -11.35
C VAL A 732 -2.39 25.90 -12.73
N ARG A 733 -1.08 25.99 -13.04
CA ARG A 733 -0.63 26.39 -14.38
C ARG A 733 -1.14 25.43 -15.46
N LEU A 734 -1.00 24.13 -15.25
CA LEU A 734 -1.50 23.13 -16.21
C LEU A 734 -3.03 23.16 -16.30
N GLY A 735 -3.73 23.29 -15.17
CA GLY A 735 -5.20 23.36 -15.10
C GLY A 735 -5.76 24.54 -15.87
N ARG A 736 -5.13 25.73 -15.77
CA ARG A 736 -5.45 26.90 -16.60
C ARG A 736 -5.29 26.60 -18.09
N ALA A 737 -4.20 25.92 -18.48
CA ALA A 737 -3.95 25.56 -19.88
C ALA A 737 -4.96 24.51 -20.38
N ILE A 738 -5.37 23.56 -19.52
CA ILE A 738 -6.42 22.60 -19.82
C ILE A 738 -7.75 23.32 -20.01
N PHE A 739 -8.11 24.28 -19.15
CA PHE A 739 -9.34 25.06 -19.31
C PHE A 739 -9.36 25.84 -20.63
N LEU A 740 -8.25 26.46 -21.01
CA LEU A 740 -8.11 27.06 -22.35
C LEU A 740 -8.32 26.05 -23.47
N ALA A 741 -7.71 24.86 -23.37
CA ALA A 741 -7.86 23.79 -24.35
C ALA A 741 -9.31 23.26 -24.44
N LEU A 742 -10.05 23.30 -23.33
CA LEU A 742 -11.48 22.97 -23.26
C LEU A 742 -12.40 24.09 -23.75
N GLY A 743 -11.85 25.27 -24.11
CA GLY A 743 -12.62 26.43 -24.60
C GLY A 743 -13.13 27.37 -23.49
N HIS A 744 -12.64 27.23 -22.26
CA HIS A 744 -12.92 28.13 -21.13
C HIS A 744 -11.85 29.20 -20.99
N ALA A 745 -12.11 30.24 -20.18
CA ALA A 745 -11.05 31.19 -19.83
C ALA A 745 -10.10 30.56 -18.80
N ALA A 746 -8.81 30.91 -18.85
CA ALA A 746 -7.84 30.45 -17.87
C ALA A 746 -8.23 30.82 -16.42
N SER A 747 -8.85 31.99 -16.23
CA SER A 747 -9.34 32.47 -14.93
C SER A 747 -10.47 31.61 -14.35
N ASP A 748 -11.23 30.91 -15.20
CA ASP A 748 -12.34 30.06 -14.73
C ASP A 748 -11.81 28.89 -13.90
N PHE A 749 -10.61 28.39 -14.19
CA PHE A 749 -9.95 27.37 -13.38
C PHE A 749 -9.69 27.86 -11.95
N ASP A 750 -9.22 29.10 -11.79
CA ASP A 750 -8.93 29.68 -10.48
C ASP A 750 -10.22 29.85 -9.67
N LEU A 751 -11.31 30.32 -10.31
CA LEU A 751 -12.63 30.44 -9.69
C LEU A 751 -13.16 29.08 -9.18
N VAL A 752 -12.99 28.02 -9.98
CA VAL A 752 -13.39 26.66 -9.61
C VAL A 752 -12.60 26.14 -8.42
N MET A 753 -11.28 26.35 -8.41
CA MET A 753 -10.43 25.95 -7.29
C MET A 753 -10.78 26.71 -6.01
N ASP A 754 -11.04 28.01 -6.10
CA ASP A 754 -11.44 28.82 -4.94
C ASP A 754 -12.80 28.36 -4.39
N GLU A 755 -13.82 28.17 -5.25
CA GLU A 755 -15.14 27.67 -4.86
C GLU A 755 -15.07 26.32 -4.13
N MET A 756 -14.25 25.40 -4.65
CA MET A 756 -14.05 24.08 -4.03
C MET A 756 -13.46 24.21 -2.63
N LYS A 757 -12.46 25.06 -2.44
CA LYS A 757 -11.88 25.33 -1.11
C LYS A 757 -12.90 25.90 -0.14
N ARG A 758 -13.75 26.83 -0.62
CA ARG A 758 -14.81 27.42 0.22
C ARG A 758 -15.78 26.35 0.72
N ARG A 759 -16.16 25.38 -0.12
CA ARG A 759 -17.01 24.25 0.32
C ARG A 759 -16.35 23.31 1.30
N GLN A 760 -15.12 22.89 1.02
CA GLN A 760 -14.40 22.01 1.93
C GLN A 760 -14.26 22.66 3.32
N ALA A 761 -13.98 23.97 3.33
CA ALA A 761 -13.94 24.75 4.56
C ALA A 761 -15.32 24.84 5.23
N ALA A 762 -16.41 25.08 4.48
CA ALA A 762 -17.76 25.11 5.02
C ALA A 762 -18.19 23.75 5.61
N GLY A 763 -17.87 22.64 4.94
CA GLY A 763 -18.14 21.28 5.43
C GLY A 763 -17.34 20.90 6.68
N ALA A 764 -16.12 21.43 6.83
CA ALA A 764 -15.32 21.28 8.05
C ALA A 764 -15.90 22.02 9.27
N LEU A 765 -16.86 22.94 9.06
CA LEU A 765 -17.49 23.77 10.08
C LEU A 765 -18.92 23.28 10.42
N ASP A 766 -19.15 21.96 10.39
CA ASP A 766 -20.48 21.38 10.60
C ASP A 766 -21.10 21.69 11.99
N ALA A 767 -22.40 21.44 12.10
CA ALA A 767 -23.15 21.54 13.35
C ALA A 767 -22.70 20.44 14.32
N GLY A 768 -21.80 20.79 15.24
CA GLY A 768 -21.16 19.88 16.19
C GLY A 768 -19.68 20.17 16.39
N SER A 769 -19.03 20.83 15.44
CA SER A 769 -17.63 21.27 15.53
C SER A 769 -17.46 22.58 16.32
N LEU A 770 -16.28 22.79 16.93
CA LEU A 770 -15.91 24.08 17.55
C LEU A 770 -16.01 25.23 16.55
N GLY A 771 -15.62 24.99 15.30
CA GLY A 771 -15.68 26.00 14.24
C GLY A 771 -17.11 26.36 13.85
N GLY A 772 -18.00 25.37 13.77
CA GLY A 772 -19.45 25.60 13.57
C GLY A 772 -20.07 26.40 14.71
N ALA A 773 -19.76 26.05 15.96
CA ALA A 773 -20.24 26.79 17.13
C ALA A 773 -19.72 28.24 17.18
N VAL A 774 -18.44 28.46 16.84
CA VAL A 774 -17.88 29.81 16.71
C VAL A 774 -18.59 30.61 15.62
N LEU A 775 -18.86 29.99 14.47
CA LEU A 775 -19.55 30.64 13.36
C LEU A 775 -20.99 31.02 13.71
N GLU A 776 -21.70 30.16 14.42
CA GLU A 776 -23.06 30.43 14.92
C GLU A 776 -23.09 31.62 15.89
N VAL A 777 -22.17 31.66 16.85
CA VAL A 777 -22.01 32.80 17.78
C VAL A 777 -21.71 34.08 17.00
N VAL A 778 -20.75 34.06 16.09
CA VAL A 778 -20.38 35.23 15.28
C VAL A 778 -21.55 35.73 14.44
N ARG A 779 -22.30 34.82 13.78
CA ARG A 779 -23.49 35.18 12.99
C ARG A 779 -24.60 35.76 13.86
N ALA A 780 -24.89 35.16 15.02
CA ALA A 780 -25.92 35.65 15.95
C ALA A 780 -25.61 37.05 16.49
N HIS A 781 -24.32 37.37 16.72
CA HIS A 781 -23.91 38.73 17.11
C HIS A 781 -23.93 39.72 15.95
N ALA A 782 -23.55 39.28 14.75
CA ALA A 782 -23.63 40.11 13.56
C ALA A 782 -25.07 40.47 13.19
N GLN A 783 -26.00 39.53 13.32
CA GLN A 783 -27.43 39.75 13.11
C GLN A 783 -28.00 40.76 14.12
N ARG A 784 -27.73 40.59 15.41
CA ARG A 784 -28.12 41.56 16.45
C ARG A 784 -27.57 42.97 16.20
N ALA A 785 -26.36 43.08 15.65
CA ALA A 785 -25.80 44.37 15.23
C ALA A 785 -26.50 44.95 13.98
N ALA A 786 -27.04 44.10 13.10
CA ALA A 786 -27.79 44.53 11.92
C ALA A 786 -29.21 45.03 12.28
N GLU A 787 -29.85 44.44 13.29
CA GLU A 787 -31.20 44.79 13.78
C GLU A 787 -31.24 46.09 14.61
N GLY A 788 -30.11 46.77 14.78
CA GLY A 788 -30.03 48.10 15.41
C GLY A 788 -29.89 48.09 16.94
N ASP A 789 -29.78 46.91 17.55
CA ASP A 789 -29.67 46.74 19.01
C ASP A 789 -28.29 47.11 19.58
N PHE A 790 -27.32 47.46 18.71
CA PHE A 790 -25.98 47.89 19.10
C PHE A 790 -25.63 49.27 18.56
N LYS A 791 -25.51 50.27 19.44
CA LYS A 791 -24.90 51.56 19.10
C LYS A 791 -23.38 51.41 18.96
N PRO A 792 -22.75 51.93 17.89
CA PRO A 792 -21.29 51.89 17.75
C PRO A 792 -20.65 52.65 18.92
N PRO A 793 -19.75 52.02 19.68
CA PRO A 793 -19.15 52.67 20.83
C PRO A 793 -18.21 53.79 20.38
N THR A 794 -18.30 54.96 21.01
CA THR A 794 -17.27 55.99 20.87
C THR A 794 -15.95 55.47 21.43
N ARG A 795 -14.81 56.03 20.96
CA ARG A 795 -13.46 55.67 21.44
C ARG A 795 -13.32 55.69 22.98
N GLN A 796 -14.12 56.52 23.64
CA GLN A 796 -14.18 56.67 25.10
C GLN A 796 -15.07 55.61 25.77
N ASN A 797 -16.18 55.20 25.13
CA ASN A 797 -17.08 54.14 25.60
C ASN A 797 -16.56 52.72 25.37
N LEU A 798 -15.67 52.52 24.39
CA LEU A 798 -15.01 51.23 24.13
C LEU A 798 -14.22 50.71 25.34
N ARG A 799 -13.59 51.59 26.13
CA ARG A 799 -12.82 51.20 27.32
C ARG A 799 -13.71 50.81 28.51
N ALA A 800 -14.86 51.47 28.68
CA ALA A 800 -15.80 51.21 29.76
C ALA A 800 -16.71 50.01 29.46
N GLN A 801 -17.16 49.86 28.20
CA GLN A 801 -18.00 48.73 27.80
C GLN A 801 -17.21 47.43 27.66
N ALA A 802 -15.93 47.44 27.29
CA ALA A 802 -15.12 46.22 27.24
C ALA A 802 -14.71 45.68 28.63
N SER A 803 -14.78 46.52 29.69
CA SER A 803 -14.62 46.05 31.07
C SER A 803 -15.89 45.48 31.69
N GLU A 804 -17.07 45.77 31.12
CA GLU A 804 -18.38 45.34 31.64
C GLU A 804 -19.13 44.35 30.72
N ARG A 805 -18.86 44.33 29.40
CA ARG A 805 -19.52 43.47 28.41
C ARG A 805 -18.50 42.55 27.74
N SER A 806 -18.80 41.26 27.81
CA SER A 806 -17.98 40.16 27.31
C SER A 806 -17.83 40.16 25.76
N THR A 807 -18.78 40.77 25.04
CA THR A 807 -18.94 40.72 23.57
C THR A 807 -19.29 42.11 22.99
N LEU A 808 -18.75 42.46 21.81
CA LEU A 808 -19.06 43.69 21.07
C LEU A 808 -19.15 43.42 19.56
N ALA A 809 -20.21 43.87 18.88
CA ALA A 809 -20.32 43.81 17.42
C ALA A 809 -20.46 45.21 16.80
N ILE A 810 -19.70 45.49 15.74
CA ILE A 810 -19.67 46.79 15.06
C ILE A 810 -19.90 46.57 13.57
N ARG A 811 -20.84 47.32 12.97
CA ARG A 811 -21.07 47.34 11.52
C ARG A 811 -20.47 48.61 10.92
N ALA A 812 -19.67 48.47 9.86
CA ALA A 812 -19.13 49.59 9.09
C ALA A 812 -18.96 49.16 7.62
N GLU A 813 -19.39 50.01 6.68
CA GLU A 813 -19.14 49.85 5.22
C GLU A 813 -19.46 48.44 4.67
N GLY A 814 -20.61 47.87 5.04
CA GLY A 814 -21.02 46.55 4.54
C GLY A 814 -20.30 45.36 5.20
N ARG A 815 -19.50 45.59 6.24
CA ARG A 815 -18.85 44.54 7.06
C ARG A 815 -19.31 44.60 8.50
N CYS A 816 -19.30 43.44 9.16
CA CYS A 816 -19.52 43.32 10.59
C CYS A 816 -18.25 42.78 11.26
N ALA A 817 -17.79 43.45 12.31
CA ALA A 817 -16.71 43.01 13.17
C ALA A 817 -17.28 42.60 14.53
N VAL A 818 -17.11 41.33 14.91
CA VAL A 818 -17.52 40.77 16.21
C VAL A 818 -16.28 40.54 17.07
N PHE A 819 -16.20 41.26 18.18
CA PHE A 819 -15.18 41.18 19.20
C PHE A 819 -15.65 40.29 20.36
N LEU A 820 -14.87 39.26 20.68
CA LEU A 820 -15.11 38.33 21.78
C LEU A 820 -13.90 38.28 22.72
N THR A 821 -14.15 38.49 24.01
CA THR A 821 -13.14 38.26 25.07
C THR A 821 -12.98 36.78 25.39
N SER A 822 -11.89 36.40 26.07
CA SER A 822 -11.68 35.05 26.59
C SER A 822 -12.87 34.54 27.42
N GLU A 823 -13.49 35.42 28.21
CA GLU A 823 -14.60 35.07 29.09
C GLU A 823 -15.92 34.95 28.32
N ALA A 824 -16.21 35.83 27.35
CA ALA A 824 -17.36 35.66 26.45
C ALA A 824 -17.29 34.35 25.67
N LEU A 825 -16.13 34.07 25.08
CA LEU A 825 -15.95 32.90 24.24
C LEU A 825 -16.12 31.61 25.06
N ARG A 826 -15.77 31.66 26.36
CA ARG A 826 -16.08 30.59 27.32
C ARG A 826 -17.56 30.58 27.70
N GLN A 827 -18.20 31.70 28.02
CA GLN A 827 -19.60 31.72 28.42
C GLN A 827 -20.54 31.28 27.30
N GLU A 828 -20.31 31.77 26.08
CA GLU A 828 -21.17 31.50 24.93
C GLU A 828 -20.92 30.13 24.28
N LEU A 829 -19.69 29.58 24.38
CA LEU A 829 -19.38 28.26 23.82
C LEU A 829 -19.34 27.11 24.85
N ILE A 830 -19.12 27.38 26.14
CA ILE A 830 -18.92 26.33 27.18
C ILE A 830 -20.16 26.14 28.08
N VAL A 831 -20.96 27.17 28.36
CA VAL A 831 -22.15 27.05 29.23
C VAL A 831 -23.31 26.26 28.60
N PRO A 832 -23.54 26.27 27.26
CA PRO A 832 -24.52 25.38 26.63
C PRO A 832 -24.13 23.89 26.64
N VAL A 833 -22.86 23.55 26.92
CA VAL A 833 -22.34 22.16 26.84
C VAL A 833 -22.83 21.26 27.98
N ALA A 834 -23.38 21.83 29.06
CA ALA A 834 -23.96 21.04 30.14
C ALA A 834 -25.18 20.18 29.71
N GLY A 835 -25.83 20.51 28.58
CA GLY A 835 -26.94 19.71 28.01
C GLY A 835 -26.52 18.63 27.00
N LEU A 836 -25.29 18.66 26.49
CA LEU A 836 -24.87 17.85 25.33
C LEU A 836 -24.17 16.54 25.71
N ALA A 837 -23.71 16.39 26.96
CA ALA A 837 -23.21 15.12 27.49
C ALA A 837 -24.29 14.01 27.50
N ASN A 838 -25.58 14.38 27.49
CA ASN A 838 -26.70 13.45 27.47
C ASN A 838 -27.01 12.84 26.08
N HIS A 839 -26.33 13.26 25.01
CA HIS A 839 -26.64 12.86 23.63
C HIS A 839 -25.48 12.14 22.90
N GLY A 840 -24.43 11.70 23.61
CA GLY A 840 -23.50 10.69 23.09
C GLY A 840 -22.56 11.12 21.94
N VAL A 841 -22.28 12.42 21.79
CA VAL A 841 -21.27 12.92 20.84
C VAL A 841 -19.91 13.01 21.54
N ASP A 842 -18.93 12.25 21.08
CA ASP A 842 -17.61 12.10 21.72
C ASP A 842 -16.51 12.81 20.89
N CYS A 843 -16.41 14.16 20.99
CA CYS A 843 -15.16 14.89 20.70
C CYS A 843 -15.08 16.37 21.22
N GLU A 844 -13.93 16.65 21.87
CA GLU A 844 -13.01 17.80 21.67
C GLU A 844 -13.40 19.28 21.89
N PHE A 845 -14.33 19.64 22.79
CA PHE A 845 -14.37 21.05 23.26
C PHE A 845 -13.14 21.40 24.14
N PRO A 846 -12.36 22.47 23.86
CA PRO A 846 -11.16 22.79 24.63
C PRO A 846 -11.46 23.14 26.09
N ARG A 847 -11.11 22.25 27.03
CA ARG A 847 -11.34 22.44 28.49
C ARG A 847 -10.53 23.59 29.11
N THR A 848 -9.55 24.14 28.41
CA THR A 848 -8.70 25.24 28.90
C THR A 848 -8.69 26.38 27.90
N ALA A 849 -8.64 27.62 28.41
CA ALA A 849 -8.53 28.81 27.58
C ALA A 849 -7.31 28.75 26.64
N ARG A 850 -6.18 28.17 27.09
CA ARG A 850 -4.99 27.99 26.25
C ARG A 850 -5.26 27.13 25.01
N ARG A 851 -5.85 25.94 25.19
CA ARG A 851 -6.21 25.06 24.07
C ARG A 851 -7.26 25.68 23.15
N LEU A 852 -8.21 26.43 23.71
CA LEU A 852 -9.22 27.16 22.93
C LEU A 852 -8.58 28.17 21.98
N TRP A 853 -7.62 28.95 22.47
CA TRP A 853 -6.86 29.90 21.65
C TRP A 853 -5.99 29.22 20.58
N ASP A 854 -5.42 28.06 20.89
CA ASP A 854 -4.61 27.30 19.94
C ASP A 854 -5.49 26.70 18.82
N GLU A 855 -6.69 26.21 19.14
CA GLU A 855 -7.65 25.74 18.14
C GLU A 855 -8.25 26.87 17.30
N LEU A 856 -8.60 28.02 17.89
CA LEU A 856 -9.05 29.19 17.12
C LEU A 856 -8.01 29.66 16.10
N ARG A 857 -6.71 29.59 16.42
CA ARG A 857 -5.64 29.88 15.44
C ARG A 857 -5.63 28.87 14.30
N ARG A 858 -5.84 27.58 14.59
CA ARG A 858 -5.92 26.53 13.55
C ARG A 858 -7.14 26.68 12.65
N LEU A 859 -8.24 27.25 13.16
CA LEU A 859 -9.45 27.54 12.41
C LEU A 859 -9.34 28.79 11.53
N THR A 860 -8.32 29.64 11.70
CA THR A 860 -8.19 30.91 10.96
C THR A 860 -8.20 30.72 9.43
N PRO A 861 -7.47 29.76 8.83
CA PRO A 861 -7.53 29.52 7.38
C PRO A 861 -8.90 29.00 6.91
N VAL A 862 -9.55 28.17 7.72
CA VAL A 862 -10.87 27.57 7.42
C VAL A 862 -11.96 28.64 7.43
N LEU A 863 -11.96 29.50 8.45
CA LEU A 863 -12.84 30.67 8.54
C LEU A 863 -12.56 31.65 7.39
N GLY A 864 -11.29 31.90 7.07
CA GLY A 864 -10.90 32.79 5.97
C GLY A 864 -11.44 32.33 4.62
N ALA A 865 -11.42 31.02 4.34
CA ALA A 865 -11.95 30.45 3.11
C ALA A 865 -13.45 30.75 2.94
N ILE A 866 -14.24 30.75 4.01
CA ILE A 866 -15.68 31.10 3.96
C ILE A 866 -15.96 32.61 4.13
N GLY A 867 -14.94 33.46 3.99
CA GLY A 867 -15.10 34.92 4.09
C GLY A 867 -15.14 35.47 5.53
N VAL A 868 -14.68 34.71 6.51
CA VAL A 868 -14.61 35.11 7.92
C VAL A 868 -13.15 35.33 8.33
N ALA A 869 -12.71 36.58 8.43
CA ALA A 869 -11.36 36.89 8.89
C ALA A 869 -11.29 36.87 10.42
N LEU A 870 -10.36 36.08 10.98
CA LEU A 870 -10.11 36.01 12.43
C LEU A 870 -8.77 36.66 12.77
N GLN A 871 -8.78 37.66 13.66
CA GLN A 871 -7.59 38.23 14.29
C GLN A 871 -7.60 37.93 15.79
N ILE A 872 -6.49 37.41 16.30
CA ILE A 872 -6.31 37.12 17.73
C ILE A 872 -5.26 38.07 18.28
N GLY A 873 -5.60 38.78 19.35
CA GLY A 873 -4.74 39.78 19.97
C GLY A 873 -4.89 39.85 21.49
N GLU A 874 -4.34 40.91 22.07
CA GLU A 874 -4.47 41.22 23.50
C GLU A 874 -5.14 42.59 23.68
N TYR A 875 -5.99 42.70 24.69
CA TYR A 875 -6.73 43.90 25.07
C TYR A 875 -6.54 44.20 26.57
N GLY A 876 -6.44 45.48 26.93
CA GLY A 876 -6.35 45.93 28.33
C GLY A 876 -5.13 45.39 29.09
N GLN A 877 -5.31 44.88 30.31
CA GLN A 877 -4.25 44.24 31.12
C GLN A 877 -3.89 42.83 30.59
N ARG A 878 -3.55 42.71 29.30
CA ARG A 878 -3.16 41.45 28.62
C ARG A 878 -4.25 40.36 28.56
N GLN A 879 -5.53 40.73 28.50
CA GLN A 879 -6.58 39.75 28.24
C GLN A 879 -6.60 39.40 26.74
N LYS A 880 -6.57 38.11 26.41
CA LYS A 880 -6.69 37.66 25.01
C LYS A 880 -8.10 37.90 24.46
N CYS A 881 -8.18 38.38 23.23
CA CYS A 881 -9.42 38.62 22.50
C CYS A 881 -9.35 38.12 21.05
N ALA A 882 -10.52 37.81 20.49
CA ALA A 882 -10.72 37.46 19.08
C ALA A 882 -11.57 38.53 18.41
N VAL A 883 -11.18 38.92 17.19
CA VAL A 883 -11.97 39.79 16.31
C VAL A 883 -12.28 39.00 15.05
N PHE A 884 -13.57 38.75 14.82
CA PHE A 884 -14.10 38.12 13.62
C PHE A 884 -14.65 39.20 12.71
N THR A 885 -14.21 39.26 11.45
CA THR A 885 -14.74 40.17 10.44
C THR A 885 -15.44 39.37 9.36
N ILE A 886 -16.71 39.70 9.10
CA ILE A 886 -17.55 39.05 8.09
C ILE A 886 -18.17 40.10 7.17
N ASP A 887 -18.39 39.78 5.91
CA ASP A 887 -19.21 40.61 5.03
C ASP A 887 -20.68 40.51 5.47
N ALA A 888 -21.37 41.65 5.58
CA ALA A 888 -22.70 41.78 6.20
C ALA A 888 -23.85 41.14 5.38
N THR A 889 -23.54 40.51 4.25
CA THR A 889 -24.49 39.76 3.40
C THR A 889 -24.66 38.30 3.82
N LEU A 890 -23.82 37.77 4.71
CA LEU A 890 -23.91 36.39 5.26
C LEU A 890 -24.97 36.22 6.36
N GLY A 891 -25.84 37.21 6.58
CA GLY A 891 -26.70 37.33 7.76
C GLY A 891 -28.22 37.28 7.50
N GLY A 892 -28.69 36.79 6.36
CA GLY A 892 -30.13 36.64 6.10
C GLY A 892 -30.42 35.66 4.97
N ASP A 893 -31.51 34.93 5.09
CA ASP A 893 -32.02 33.86 4.22
C ASP A 893 -31.75 34.08 2.71
N GLU A 894 -31.10 33.09 2.09
CA GLU A 894 -31.40 32.60 0.73
C GLU A 894 -31.94 31.17 0.82
#